data_AF-A0A842FAZ8-F1
#
_entry.id   AF-A0A842FAZ8-F1
#
_cell.length_a   1.000
_cell.length_b   1.000
_cell.length_c   1.000
_cell.angle_alpha   90.00
_cell.angle_beta   90.00
_cell.angle_gamma   90.00
#
_symmetry.space_group_name_H-M   'P 1'
#
loop_
_entity.id
_entity.type
_entity.pdbx_description
1 polymer ?
#
loop_
_entity_poly.entity_id
_entity_poly.type
_entity_poly.pdbx_seq_one_letter_code
_entity_poly.pdbx_strand_id
1 'polypeptide(L)'
;MNAREKVLAFIKKHQLIHEKDQLLVGVSGGADSMALLHFLIQTAIVPRHAITVAHINHGLRAESADEEQLVADVCDTYGIRFETTQLDIRHLAEQEKAGIEETARKYRYTFFRGLMRKYHCQKLVLAHHADDQMETILMRLVRGSSDLGWLGMQAKRDFANGMLIRPFLPITKEEVVVFCDAEEVPYLEDASNQEDSYTRNRYRKALLPFLKQENGNVHEQFLRFSEETTADFQFLNQLAEQAMSGMVIYGEKEVKLSLTEWKQLAQPLQRRTIHLLLKYLFKDNISLISAGHIDQIMRLNTEKNPSGILHLPNGLTVRRAYEELAFLTETISKAQEFYHQLYDGDRVTLLDGAEIRLKTKSSVVQTAGLDGIIVNQADIQLPLIIRGRMNGDRMKTTGGTRKLKSIFIDAKIPKHERDTWPIVTDYSGEILWIPGVQASVYQAKPSRETKQYIIRYHRNLGGNKNMHNEIQKVLISEEEIQEKIAELGKELTAEYEGRFPLVIGVLKGATPFMTDLLKRVDTHLEMDFMDVSSYGNGTVSTGEVKIIKDLNTSVEGRDVLIIEDIIDSGRTLSYLVDLLKYRKAKSVKLVTLLDKPEGRNVEIDADYVGFVVPNEFVVGYGLDFAERYRNLPYIGVLKPEIYAD
;
A
#
# COMPACT_ATOMS: atom_id res chain seq x y z
N MET A 1 -31.45 28.46 -14.52
CA MET A 1 -31.44 26.98 -14.45
C MET A 1 -32.24 26.62 -13.21
N ASN A 2 -33.34 25.88 -13.36
CA ASN A 2 -34.14 25.47 -12.20
C ASN A 2 -33.38 24.39 -11.37
N ALA A 3 -33.83 24.12 -10.14
CA ALA A 3 -33.15 23.16 -9.24
C ALA A 3 -32.97 21.78 -9.89
N ARG A 4 -33.99 21.30 -10.63
CA ARG A 4 -33.97 20.02 -11.33
C ARG A 4 -32.87 19.95 -12.39
N GLU A 5 -32.75 20.99 -13.22
CA GLU A 5 -31.71 21.09 -14.26
C GLU A 5 -30.31 21.13 -13.65
N LYS A 6 -30.11 21.86 -12.54
CA LYS A 6 -28.83 21.91 -11.81
C LYS A 6 -28.43 20.52 -11.33
N VAL A 7 -29.34 19.78 -10.71
CA VAL A 7 -29.08 18.42 -10.21
C VAL A 7 -28.78 17.45 -11.36
N LEU A 8 -29.54 17.48 -12.45
CA LEU A 8 -29.29 16.64 -13.63
C LEU A 8 -27.93 16.93 -14.27
N ALA A 9 -27.56 18.21 -14.42
CA ALA A 9 -26.26 18.62 -14.92
C ALA A 9 -25.13 18.10 -14.01
N PHE A 10 -25.32 18.17 -12.69
CA PHE A 10 -24.36 17.68 -11.70
C PHE A 10 -24.22 16.15 -11.71
N ILE A 11 -25.34 15.41 -11.80
CA ILE A 11 -25.33 13.95 -11.97
C ILE A 11 -24.53 13.55 -13.20
N LYS A 12 -24.75 14.24 -14.34
CA LYS A 12 -24.03 13.99 -15.59
C LYS A 12 -22.54 14.32 -15.47
N LYS A 13 -22.20 15.51 -14.95
CA LYS A 13 -20.82 15.98 -14.77
C LYS A 13 -19.98 15.00 -13.93
N HIS A 14 -20.54 14.47 -12.85
CA HIS A 14 -19.81 13.59 -11.92
C HIS A 14 -20.08 12.10 -12.14
N GLN A 15 -20.90 11.75 -13.14
CA GLN A 15 -21.33 10.36 -13.42
C GLN A 15 -21.92 9.69 -12.17
N LEU A 16 -22.80 10.41 -11.46
CA LEU A 16 -23.31 9.96 -10.16
C LEU A 16 -24.28 8.80 -10.29
N ILE A 17 -25.11 8.75 -11.33
CA ILE A 17 -26.16 7.75 -11.55
C ILE A 17 -26.17 7.36 -13.04
N HIS A 18 -26.27 6.06 -13.32
CA HIS A 18 -26.44 5.45 -14.62
C HIS A 18 -27.75 4.63 -14.63
N GLU A 19 -28.33 4.42 -15.81
CA GLU A 19 -29.65 3.80 -15.99
C GLU A 19 -29.80 2.39 -15.39
N LYS A 20 -28.69 1.64 -15.30
CA LYS A 20 -28.67 0.26 -14.79
C LYS A 20 -28.31 0.14 -13.31
N ASP A 21 -28.08 1.26 -12.62
CA ASP A 21 -27.69 1.22 -11.21
C ASP A 21 -28.86 0.81 -10.30
N GLN A 22 -28.55 0.02 -9.28
CA GLN A 22 -29.42 -0.26 -8.14
C GLN A 22 -29.09 0.73 -7.01
N LEU A 23 -30.09 1.54 -6.64
CA LEU A 23 -29.94 2.65 -5.70
C LEU A 23 -30.54 2.29 -4.34
N LEU A 24 -29.77 2.56 -3.29
CA LEU A 24 -30.26 2.65 -1.92
C LEU A 24 -30.41 4.13 -1.55
N VAL A 25 -31.61 4.61 -1.25
CA VAL A 25 -31.87 6.03 -0.95
C VAL A 25 -32.16 6.19 0.54
N GLY A 26 -31.32 6.95 1.25
CA GLY A 26 -31.55 7.22 2.66
C GLY A 26 -32.59 8.33 2.85
N VAL A 27 -33.74 8.01 3.43
CA VAL A 27 -34.87 8.94 3.59
C VAL A 27 -35.24 9.10 5.06
N SER A 28 -35.22 10.34 5.56
CA SER A 28 -35.54 10.65 6.96
C SER A 28 -36.96 11.15 7.18
N GLY A 29 -37.71 11.47 6.11
CA GLY A 29 -39.05 12.07 6.20
C GLY A 29 -39.06 13.61 6.15
N GLY A 30 -37.88 14.23 6.26
CA GLY A 30 -37.72 15.67 6.11
C GLY A 30 -37.62 16.13 4.65
N ALA A 31 -37.84 17.44 4.43
CA ALA A 31 -37.92 18.07 3.11
C ALA A 31 -36.81 17.65 2.13
N ASP A 32 -35.54 17.64 2.57
CA ASP A 32 -34.41 17.33 1.69
C ASP A 32 -34.46 15.90 1.15
N SER A 33 -34.75 14.96 2.04
CA SER A 33 -34.77 13.55 1.72
C SER A 33 -36.00 13.13 0.91
N MET A 34 -37.14 13.77 1.17
CA MET A 34 -38.36 13.58 0.40
C MET A 34 -38.24 14.20 -1.00
N ALA A 35 -37.68 15.41 -1.10
CA ALA A 35 -37.35 16.02 -2.39
C ALA A 35 -36.41 15.14 -3.23
N LEU A 36 -35.39 14.53 -2.61
CA LEU A 36 -34.49 13.60 -3.31
C LEU A 36 -35.23 12.38 -3.85
N LEU A 37 -36.10 11.76 -3.04
CA LEU A 37 -36.88 10.61 -3.47
C LEU A 37 -37.80 10.99 -4.64
N HIS A 38 -38.57 12.07 -4.50
CA HIS A 38 -39.47 12.56 -5.55
C HIS A 38 -38.71 12.93 -6.83
N PHE A 39 -37.55 13.59 -6.71
CA PHE A 39 -36.70 13.91 -7.85
C PHE A 39 -36.32 12.63 -8.63
N LEU A 40 -35.90 11.56 -7.94
CA LEU A 40 -35.53 10.29 -8.59
C LEU A 40 -36.74 9.63 -9.28
N ILE A 41 -37.92 9.70 -8.66
CA ILE A 41 -39.17 9.15 -9.21
C ILE A 41 -39.59 9.90 -10.48
N GLN A 42 -39.58 11.23 -10.44
CA GLN A 42 -40.05 12.09 -11.53
C GLN A 42 -39.08 12.14 -12.71
N THR A 43 -37.77 12.06 -12.45
CA THR A 43 -36.77 12.07 -13.50
C THR A 43 -36.63 10.71 -14.18
N ALA A 44 -37.03 9.63 -13.51
CA ALA A 44 -36.97 8.26 -14.03
C ALA A 44 -35.57 7.88 -14.59
N ILE A 45 -34.50 8.44 -14.01
CA ILE A 45 -33.10 8.17 -14.42
C ILE A 45 -32.77 6.68 -14.25
N VAL A 46 -33.37 6.05 -13.24
CA VAL A 46 -33.38 4.60 -13.05
C VAL A 46 -34.83 4.13 -12.93
N PRO A 47 -35.13 2.87 -13.30
CA PRO A 47 -36.48 2.35 -13.12
C PRO A 47 -36.82 2.24 -11.62
N ARG A 48 -38.09 2.44 -11.26
CA ARG A 48 -38.54 2.47 -9.85
C ARG A 48 -38.19 1.20 -9.06
N HIS A 49 -38.23 0.03 -9.70
CA HIS A 49 -37.86 -1.24 -9.06
C HIS A 49 -36.37 -1.34 -8.70
N ALA A 50 -35.52 -0.49 -9.27
CA ALA A 50 -34.11 -0.38 -8.94
C ALA A 50 -33.84 0.55 -7.76
N ILE A 51 -34.87 1.21 -7.21
CA ILE A 51 -34.79 2.07 -6.03
C ILE A 51 -35.23 1.26 -4.81
N THR A 52 -34.41 1.27 -3.78
CA THR A 52 -34.76 0.80 -2.44
C THR A 52 -34.59 1.96 -1.46
N VAL A 53 -35.63 2.29 -0.71
CA VAL A 53 -35.63 3.34 0.31
C VAL A 53 -35.24 2.74 1.65
N ALA A 54 -34.36 3.43 2.37
CA ALA A 54 -33.91 3.08 3.70
C ALA A 54 -34.25 4.21 4.68
N HIS A 55 -35.12 3.92 5.64
CA HIS A 55 -35.47 4.81 6.74
C HIS A 55 -34.92 4.28 8.06
N ILE A 56 -34.61 5.18 9.00
CA ILE A 56 -34.17 4.81 10.34
C ILE A 56 -35.02 5.57 11.35
N ASN A 57 -35.81 4.81 12.09
CA ASN A 57 -36.54 5.33 13.22
C ASN A 57 -35.60 5.39 14.43
N HIS A 58 -35.28 6.61 14.85
CA HIS A 58 -34.36 6.88 15.96
C HIS A 58 -34.99 6.65 17.34
N GLY A 59 -36.31 6.42 17.43
CA GLY A 59 -37.02 6.15 18.69
C GLY A 59 -36.96 7.30 19.71
N LEU A 60 -36.58 8.51 19.29
CA LEU A 60 -36.33 9.64 20.16
C LEU A 60 -37.59 10.47 20.47
N ARG A 61 -38.61 10.42 19.61
CA ARG A 61 -39.83 11.25 19.68
C ARG A 61 -41.04 10.51 19.09
N ALA A 62 -42.26 10.93 19.46
CA ALA A 62 -43.49 10.42 18.85
C ALA A 62 -43.58 10.73 17.35
N GLU A 63 -43.03 11.88 16.92
CA GLU A 63 -42.94 12.34 15.52
C GLU A 63 -42.19 11.36 14.61
N SER A 64 -41.29 10.52 15.16
CA SER A 64 -40.55 9.54 14.36
C SER A 64 -41.44 8.43 13.79
N ALA A 65 -42.60 8.17 14.42
CA ALA A 65 -43.58 7.23 13.86
C ALA A 65 -44.33 7.84 12.67
N ASP A 66 -44.64 9.13 12.72
CA ASP A 66 -45.30 9.85 11.63
C ASP A 66 -44.37 10.00 10.42
N GLU A 67 -43.07 10.25 10.64
CA GLU A 67 -42.04 10.25 9.59
C GLU A 67 -41.93 8.90 8.89
N GLU A 68 -41.89 7.82 9.65
CA GLU A 68 -41.83 6.46 9.11
C GLU A 68 -43.06 6.13 8.27
N GLN A 69 -44.26 6.45 8.78
CA GLN A 69 -45.52 6.22 8.07
C GLN A 69 -45.59 7.04 6.77
N LEU A 70 -45.22 8.32 6.81
CA LEU A 70 -45.20 9.17 5.63
C LEU A 70 -44.30 8.59 4.52
N VAL A 71 -43.08 8.15 4.88
CA VAL A 71 -42.14 7.59 3.90
C VAL A 71 -42.68 6.26 3.36
N ALA A 72 -43.29 5.43 4.20
CA ALA A 72 -43.92 4.18 3.79
C ALA A 72 -45.06 4.42 2.78
N ASP A 73 -45.96 5.35 3.08
CA ASP A 73 -47.12 5.69 2.22
C ASP A 73 -46.67 6.16 0.83
N VAL A 74 -45.61 6.98 0.76
CA VAL A 74 -45.02 7.42 -0.50
C VAL A 74 -44.39 6.24 -1.24
N CYS A 75 -43.66 5.36 -0.57
CA CYS A 75 -43.07 4.18 -1.20
C CYS A 75 -44.14 3.24 -1.78
N ASP A 76 -45.22 3.02 -1.03
CA ASP A 76 -46.35 2.18 -1.46
C ASP A 76 -47.07 2.78 -2.66
N THR A 77 -47.32 4.08 -2.65
CA THR A 77 -47.96 4.81 -3.77
C THR A 77 -47.19 4.66 -5.08
N TYR A 78 -45.85 4.65 -5.03
CA TYR A 78 -45.00 4.57 -6.22
C TYR A 78 -44.47 3.16 -6.52
N GLY A 79 -44.79 2.17 -5.69
CA GLY A 79 -44.33 0.78 -5.84
C GLY A 79 -42.82 0.62 -5.62
N ILE A 80 -42.25 1.33 -4.66
CA ILE A 80 -40.82 1.36 -4.34
C ILE A 80 -40.58 0.51 -3.08
N ARG A 81 -39.49 -0.25 -3.06
CA ARG A 81 -39.14 -1.07 -1.90
C ARG A 81 -38.78 -0.18 -0.71
N PHE A 82 -39.39 -0.41 0.45
CA PHE A 82 -39.14 0.32 1.69
C PHE A 82 -38.53 -0.61 2.76
N GLU A 83 -37.43 -0.18 3.37
CA GLU A 83 -36.78 -0.87 4.49
C GLU A 83 -36.60 0.11 5.65
N THR A 84 -36.96 -0.33 6.85
CA THR A 84 -36.90 0.44 8.09
C THR A 84 -36.16 -0.34 9.16
N THR A 85 -35.57 0.38 10.12
CA THR A 85 -35.07 -0.19 11.37
C THR A 85 -35.29 0.80 12.50
N GLN A 86 -35.60 0.27 13.69
CA GLN A 86 -35.67 1.04 14.90
C GLN A 86 -34.35 0.91 15.68
N LEU A 87 -33.79 2.03 16.14
CA LEU A 87 -32.53 2.06 16.88
C LEU A 87 -32.64 2.99 18.08
N ASP A 88 -32.45 2.47 19.31
CA ASP A 88 -32.31 3.28 20.51
C ASP A 88 -30.89 3.85 20.60
N ILE A 89 -30.68 5.03 20.00
CA ILE A 89 -29.37 5.67 19.96
C ILE A 89 -28.87 6.08 21.35
N ARG A 90 -29.78 6.45 22.27
CA ARG A 90 -29.37 6.91 23.61
C ARG A 90 -28.72 5.77 24.38
N HIS A 91 -29.38 4.62 24.39
CA HIS A 91 -28.83 3.44 25.04
C HIS A 91 -27.49 3.01 24.43
N LEU A 92 -27.38 3.02 23.10
CA LEU A 92 -26.14 2.66 22.39
C LEU A 92 -24.99 3.65 22.68
N ALA A 93 -25.27 4.95 22.75
CA ALA A 93 -24.27 5.97 23.01
C ALA A 93 -23.73 5.89 24.45
N GLU A 94 -24.59 5.61 25.42
CA GLU A 94 -24.20 5.39 26.83
C GLU A 94 -23.30 4.16 26.98
N GLN A 95 -23.64 3.05 26.32
CA GLN A 95 -22.82 1.83 26.34
C GLN A 95 -21.43 2.05 25.72
N GLU A 96 -21.35 2.77 24.60
CA GLU A 96 -20.09 3.03 23.89
C GLU A 96 -19.30 4.21 24.47
N LYS A 97 -19.85 4.94 25.46
CA LYS A 97 -19.29 6.21 25.99
C LYS A 97 -18.95 7.21 24.87
N ALA A 98 -19.78 7.24 23.83
CA ALA A 98 -19.59 8.05 22.64
C ALA A 98 -20.65 9.16 22.56
N GLY A 99 -20.43 10.16 21.70
CA GLY A 99 -21.44 11.19 21.44
C GLY A 99 -22.68 10.61 20.76
N ILE A 100 -23.87 11.14 21.09
CA ILE A 100 -25.15 10.71 20.50
C ILE A 100 -25.14 10.84 18.98
N GLU A 101 -24.66 11.97 18.43
CA GLU A 101 -24.60 12.20 16.98
C GLU A 101 -23.64 11.24 16.26
N GLU A 102 -22.48 10.96 16.86
CA GLU A 102 -21.47 10.07 16.30
C GLU A 102 -21.98 8.63 16.28
N THR A 103 -22.61 8.21 17.37
CA THR A 103 -23.27 6.90 17.51
C THR A 103 -24.40 6.76 16.48
N ALA A 104 -25.29 7.75 16.39
CA ALA A 104 -26.36 7.78 15.39
C ALA A 104 -25.82 7.58 13.96
N ARG A 105 -24.74 8.30 13.63
CA ARG A 105 -24.09 8.23 12.32
C ARG A 105 -23.45 6.86 12.06
N LYS A 106 -22.78 6.27 13.06
CA LYS A 106 -22.14 4.95 12.99
C LYS A 106 -23.17 3.85 12.70
N TYR A 107 -24.24 3.79 13.48
CA TYR A 107 -25.28 2.78 13.30
C TYR A 107 -26.09 3.00 12.02
N ARG A 108 -26.35 4.26 11.64
CA ARG A 108 -26.97 4.60 10.34
C ARG A 108 -26.19 4.03 9.16
N TYR A 109 -24.88 4.22 9.14
CA TYR A 109 -24.04 3.66 8.08
C TYR A 109 -23.89 2.15 8.16
N THR A 110 -23.97 1.55 9.35
CA THR A 110 -24.00 0.09 9.50
C THR A 110 -25.25 -0.51 8.88
N PHE A 111 -26.42 0.10 9.13
CA PHE A 111 -27.68 -0.29 8.50
C PHE A 111 -27.62 -0.18 6.98
N PHE A 112 -27.16 0.96 6.44
CA PHE A 112 -27.01 1.13 4.99
C PHE A 112 -26.06 0.10 4.36
N ARG A 113 -24.94 -0.23 5.01
CA ARG A 113 -24.02 -1.29 4.53
C ARG A 113 -24.71 -2.64 4.44
N GLY A 114 -25.55 -2.98 5.43
CA GLY A 114 -26.33 -4.22 5.42
C GLY A 114 -27.30 -4.29 4.24
N LEU A 115 -28.06 -3.21 4.02
CA LEU A 115 -29.03 -3.13 2.93
C LEU A 115 -28.37 -3.14 1.54
N MET A 116 -27.26 -2.43 1.35
CA MET A 116 -26.54 -2.45 0.06
C MET A 116 -26.08 -3.85 -0.31
N ARG A 117 -25.66 -4.66 0.67
CA ARG A 117 -25.28 -6.06 0.44
C ARG A 117 -26.50 -6.95 0.18
N LYS A 118 -27.56 -6.81 0.98
CA LYS A 118 -28.81 -7.60 0.89
C LYS A 118 -29.48 -7.43 -0.47
N TYR A 119 -29.51 -6.21 -1.00
CA TYR A 119 -30.21 -5.87 -2.24
C TYR A 119 -29.28 -5.61 -3.42
N HIS A 120 -27.98 -5.92 -3.27
CA HIS A 120 -26.96 -5.69 -4.29
C HIS A 120 -26.97 -4.24 -4.85
N CYS A 121 -27.26 -3.25 -3.99
CA CYS A 121 -27.23 -1.85 -4.41
C CYS A 121 -25.78 -1.42 -4.64
N GLN A 122 -25.51 -0.76 -5.78
CA GLN A 122 -24.18 -0.21 -6.07
C GLN A 122 -24.01 1.20 -5.51
N LYS A 123 -25.10 1.92 -5.23
CA LYS A 123 -25.04 3.34 -4.84
C LYS A 123 -25.96 3.68 -3.69
N LEU A 124 -25.41 4.25 -2.62
CA LEU A 124 -26.15 4.91 -1.54
C LEU A 124 -26.33 6.40 -1.87
N VAL A 125 -27.57 6.87 -1.97
CA VAL A 125 -27.93 8.26 -2.31
C VAL A 125 -28.40 8.99 -1.06
N LEU A 126 -27.81 10.16 -0.77
CA LEU A 126 -28.17 10.99 0.38
C LEU A 126 -28.42 12.45 -0.04
N ALA A 127 -29.41 13.08 0.58
CA ALA A 127 -29.90 14.41 0.24
C ALA A 127 -29.10 15.56 0.86
N HIS A 128 -27.77 15.46 0.87
CA HIS A 128 -26.94 16.58 1.32
C HIS A 128 -26.94 17.68 0.27
N HIS A 129 -27.17 18.92 0.71
CA HIS A 129 -27.29 20.09 -0.16
C HIS A 129 -26.13 21.08 0.00
N ALA A 130 -26.13 22.18 -0.77
CA ALA A 130 -25.03 23.15 -0.80
C ALA A 130 -24.81 23.83 0.56
N ASP A 131 -25.88 24.11 1.31
CA ASP A 131 -25.74 24.70 2.65
C ASP A 131 -25.07 23.73 3.65
N ASP A 132 -25.38 22.42 3.59
CA ASP A 132 -24.67 21.41 4.39
C ASP A 132 -23.17 21.40 4.08
N GLN A 133 -22.82 21.66 2.82
CA GLN A 133 -21.44 21.71 2.36
C GLN A 133 -20.71 22.91 2.97
N MET A 134 -21.33 24.10 2.93
CA MET A 134 -20.79 25.30 3.55
C MET A 134 -20.59 25.10 5.06
N GLU A 135 -21.60 24.58 5.76
CA GLU A 135 -21.51 24.24 7.18
C GLU A 135 -20.34 23.30 7.47
N THR A 136 -20.22 22.22 6.69
CA THR A 136 -19.18 21.21 6.89
C THR A 136 -17.78 21.81 6.69
N ILE A 137 -17.59 22.62 5.66
CA ILE A 137 -16.29 23.27 5.37
C ILE A 137 -15.93 24.22 6.50
N LEU A 138 -16.84 25.12 6.88
CA LEU A 138 -16.61 26.12 7.92
C LEU A 138 -16.35 25.49 9.30
N MET A 139 -17.15 24.50 9.69
CA MET A 139 -16.96 23.78 10.96
C MET A 139 -15.59 23.10 11.02
N ARG A 140 -15.14 22.49 9.92
CA ARG A 140 -13.85 21.78 9.87
C ARG A 140 -12.66 22.73 9.81
N LEU A 141 -12.81 23.90 9.17
CA LEU A 141 -11.82 24.98 9.20
C LEU A 141 -11.61 25.48 10.64
N VAL A 142 -12.70 25.79 11.36
CA VAL A 142 -12.62 26.30 12.74
C VAL A 142 -12.08 25.25 13.72
N ARG A 143 -12.37 23.96 13.50
CA ARG A 143 -11.83 22.87 14.33
C ARG A 143 -10.33 22.62 14.10
N GLY A 144 -9.69 23.24 13.12
CA GLY A 144 -8.27 23.04 12.83
C GLY A 144 -7.92 21.62 12.38
N SER A 145 -8.85 20.91 11.73
CA SER A 145 -8.60 19.56 11.21
C SER A 145 -7.46 19.61 10.18
N SER A 146 -6.36 18.90 10.44
CA SER A 146 -5.06 19.12 9.79
C SER A 146 -4.84 18.39 8.47
N ASP A 147 -5.74 17.46 8.09
CA ASP A 147 -5.70 16.75 6.81
C ASP A 147 -7.11 16.44 6.33
N LEU A 148 -7.35 16.52 5.00
CA LEU A 148 -8.60 16.18 4.27
C LEU A 148 -9.90 16.87 4.77
N GLY A 149 -9.89 17.47 5.95
CA GLY A 149 -11.05 18.00 6.64
C GLY A 149 -11.66 19.15 5.84
N TRP A 150 -10.85 20.05 5.29
CA TRP A 150 -11.35 21.23 4.59
C TRP A 150 -12.09 20.90 3.29
N LEU A 151 -11.94 19.69 2.74
CA LEU A 151 -12.54 19.30 1.46
C LEU A 151 -14.08 19.23 1.47
N GLY A 152 -14.70 19.40 2.63
CA GLY A 152 -16.15 19.26 2.77
C GLY A 152 -16.61 17.83 2.51
N MET A 153 -17.80 17.70 1.93
CA MET A 153 -18.36 16.45 1.42
C MET A 153 -18.05 16.30 -0.07
N GLN A 154 -17.62 15.12 -0.46
CA GLN A 154 -17.40 14.77 -1.87
C GLN A 154 -18.72 14.39 -2.55
N ALA A 155 -18.84 14.67 -3.85
CA ALA A 155 -20.00 14.28 -4.65
C ALA A 155 -20.22 12.76 -4.69
N LYS A 156 -19.11 12.01 -4.75
CA LYS A 156 -19.08 10.54 -4.64
C LYS A 156 -17.86 10.09 -3.84
N ARG A 157 -18.00 8.99 -3.10
CA ARG A 157 -16.89 8.30 -2.40
C ARG A 157 -17.20 6.82 -2.23
N ASP A 158 -16.17 6.01 -2.00
CA ASP A 158 -16.35 4.58 -1.72
C ASP A 158 -17.16 4.35 -0.44
N PHE A 159 -18.08 3.39 -0.50
CA PHE A 159 -18.90 2.99 0.63
C PHE A 159 -19.44 1.57 0.45
N ALA A 160 -19.22 0.71 1.45
CA ALA A 160 -19.64 -0.70 1.40
C ALA A 160 -19.07 -1.43 0.18
N ASN A 161 -19.92 -2.10 -0.59
CA ASN A 161 -19.62 -2.76 -1.86
C ASN A 161 -19.83 -1.84 -3.10
N GLY A 162 -19.92 -0.53 -2.90
CA GLY A 162 -20.22 0.42 -3.97
C GLY A 162 -19.83 1.86 -3.61
N MET A 163 -20.67 2.83 -3.96
CA MET A 163 -20.41 4.26 -3.75
C MET A 163 -21.49 4.94 -2.90
N LEU A 164 -21.13 5.97 -2.15
CA LEU A 164 -22.05 6.94 -1.57
C LEU A 164 -22.03 8.21 -2.43
N ILE A 165 -23.20 8.62 -2.94
CA ILE A 165 -23.38 9.78 -3.80
C ILE A 165 -24.27 10.85 -3.17
N ARG A 166 -24.07 12.11 -3.56
CA ARG A 166 -24.82 13.29 -3.07
C ARG A 166 -25.25 14.20 -4.23
N PRO A 167 -26.38 13.90 -4.89
CA PRO A 167 -26.80 14.66 -6.08
C PRO A 167 -27.20 16.11 -5.80
N PHE A 168 -27.61 16.42 -4.56
CA PHE A 168 -28.15 17.74 -4.18
C PHE A 168 -27.09 18.77 -3.74
N LEU A 169 -25.80 18.42 -3.78
CA LEU A 169 -24.72 19.38 -3.48
C LEU A 169 -24.74 20.70 -4.26
N PRO A 170 -25.25 20.81 -5.52
CA PRO A 170 -25.28 22.08 -6.24
C PRO A 170 -26.48 22.98 -5.93
N ILE A 171 -27.46 22.53 -5.12
CA ILE A 171 -28.67 23.31 -4.82
C ILE A 171 -28.73 23.72 -3.35
N THR A 172 -29.32 24.88 -3.05
CA THR A 172 -29.48 25.38 -1.68
C THR A 172 -30.70 24.78 -0.99
N LYS A 173 -30.80 24.98 0.34
CA LYS A 173 -31.99 24.58 1.10
C LYS A 173 -33.25 25.29 0.59
N GLU A 174 -33.14 26.57 0.23
CA GLU A 174 -34.27 27.32 -0.32
C GLU A 174 -34.73 26.75 -1.66
N GLU A 175 -33.81 26.35 -2.54
CA GLU A 175 -34.16 25.70 -3.81
C GLU A 175 -34.83 24.34 -3.62
N VAL A 176 -34.45 23.59 -2.57
CA VAL A 176 -35.11 22.33 -2.20
C VAL A 176 -36.54 22.59 -1.75
N VAL A 177 -36.78 23.58 -0.90
CA VAL A 177 -38.13 23.92 -0.42
C VAL A 177 -39.01 24.38 -1.58
N VAL A 178 -38.49 25.24 -2.46
CA VAL A 178 -39.21 25.67 -3.68
C VAL A 178 -39.56 24.47 -4.57
N PHE A 179 -38.68 23.48 -4.68
CA PHE A 179 -38.98 22.23 -5.40
C PHE A 179 -40.09 21.42 -4.71
N CYS A 180 -40.05 21.29 -3.37
CA CYS A 180 -41.12 20.61 -2.64
C CYS A 180 -42.47 21.30 -2.83
N ASP A 181 -42.51 22.63 -2.74
CA ASP A 181 -43.75 23.40 -2.86
C ASP A 181 -44.31 23.33 -4.28
N ALA A 182 -43.45 23.39 -5.30
CA ALA A 182 -43.86 23.33 -6.71
C ALA A 182 -44.37 21.94 -7.13
N GLU A 183 -43.83 20.87 -6.54
CA GLU A 183 -44.17 19.48 -6.86
C GLU A 183 -45.10 18.84 -5.82
N GLU A 184 -45.63 19.63 -4.88
CA GLU A 184 -46.50 19.20 -3.77
C GLU A 184 -45.94 17.99 -3.00
N VAL A 185 -44.63 17.99 -2.74
CA VAL A 185 -43.93 16.91 -2.04
C VAL A 185 -44.34 16.91 -0.57
N PRO A 186 -44.88 15.80 -0.04
CA PRO A 186 -45.20 15.73 1.37
C PRO A 186 -43.92 15.51 2.19
N TYR A 187 -43.71 16.31 3.24
CA TYR A 187 -42.62 16.17 4.19
C TYR A 187 -43.03 16.67 5.58
N LEU A 188 -42.34 16.21 6.61
CA LEU A 188 -42.49 16.72 7.98
C LEU A 188 -41.33 17.65 8.31
N GLU A 189 -41.61 18.74 9.02
CA GLU A 189 -40.58 19.64 9.54
C GLU A 189 -40.03 19.14 10.87
N ASP A 190 -38.71 18.96 10.95
CA ASP A 190 -38.06 18.54 12.19
C ASP A 190 -37.97 19.71 13.19
N ALA A 191 -38.63 19.57 14.34
CA ALA A 191 -38.60 20.52 15.46
C ALA A 191 -37.18 20.77 16.02
N SER A 192 -36.22 19.85 15.79
CA SER A 192 -34.82 20.00 16.22
C SER A 192 -34.08 21.15 15.53
N ASN A 193 -34.58 21.63 14.38
CA ASN A 193 -34.02 22.78 13.66
C ASN A 193 -34.12 24.09 14.46
N GLN A 194 -34.96 24.14 15.49
CA GLN A 194 -35.16 25.32 16.32
C GLN A 194 -34.19 25.41 17.50
N GLU A 195 -33.48 24.35 17.88
CA GLU A 195 -32.56 24.37 19.02
C GLU A 195 -31.18 24.95 18.67
N ASP A 196 -30.68 25.94 19.42
CA ASP A 196 -29.35 26.55 19.22
C ASP A 196 -28.19 25.80 19.91
N SER A 197 -28.50 24.68 20.57
CA SER A 197 -27.55 23.88 21.35
C SER A 197 -26.44 23.25 20.48
N TYR A 198 -26.76 22.91 19.23
CA TYR A 198 -25.83 22.27 18.31
C TYR A 198 -24.97 23.29 17.56
N THR A 199 -23.65 23.06 17.54
CA THR A 199 -22.70 23.94 16.84
C THR A 199 -23.14 24.20 15.40
N ARG A 200 -23.63 23.16 14.71
CA ARG A 200 -24.09 23.22 13.33
C ARG A 200 -25.25 24.20 13.10
N ASN A 201 -26.22 24.24 14.02
CA ASN A 201 -27.37 25.14 13.94
C ASN A 201 -26.95 26.61 14.04
N ARG A 202 -25.92 26.92 14.84
CA ARG A 202 -25.35 28.27 14.91
C ARG A 202 -24.73 28.72 13.57
N TYR A 203 -24.02 27.84 12.86
CA TYR A 203 -23.50 28.15 11.52
C TYR A 203 -24.66 28.44 10.56
N ARG A 204 -25.70 27.62 10.58
CA ARG A 204 -26.87 27.76 9.72
C ARG A 204 -27.66 29.05 9.94
N LYS A 205 -27.93 29.41 11.20
CA LYS A 205 -28.77 30.57 11.54
C LYS A 205 -28.02 31.90 11.52
N ALA A 206 -26.76 31.92 11.96
CA ALA A 206 -26.01 33.18 12.12
C ALA A 206 -25.02 33.45 10.97
N LEU A 207 -24.30 32.42 10.49
CA LEU A 207 -23.17 32.64 9.58
C LEU A 207 -23.55 32.50 8.11
N LEU A 208 -24.33 31.48 7.73
CA LEU A 208 -24.74 31.29 6.33
C LEU A 208 -25.54 32.48 5.77
N PRO A 209 -26.53 33.07 6.49
CA PRO A 209 -27.29 34.19 5.95
C PRO A 209 -26.42 35.40 5.69
N PHE A 210 -25.47 35.68 6.59
CA PHE A 210 -24.47 36.74 6.41
C PHE A 210 -23.63 36.50 5.14
N LEU A 211 -23.12 35.28 4.93
CA LEU A 211 -22.34 34.96 3.72
C LEU A 211 -23.17 35.05 2.45
N LYS A 212 -24.44 34.63 2.48
CA LYS A 212 -25.38 34.76 1.35
C LYS A 212 -25.71 36.23 1.04
N GLN A 213 -25.73 37.09 2.06
CA GLN A 213 -25.91 38.53 1.88
C GLN A 213 -24.70 39.17 1.20
N GLU A 214 -23.48 38.77 1.56
CA GLU A 214 -22.25 39.24 0.90
C GLU A 214 -22.14 38.74 -0.55
N ASN A 215 -22.57 37.50 -0.82
CA ASN A 215 -22.61 36.94 -2.17
C ASN A 215 -23.75 35.92 -2.30
N GLY A 216 -24.77 36.23 -3.10
CA GLY A 216 -25.90 35.33 -3.33
C GLY A 216 -25.52 33.96 -3.90
N ASN A 217 -24.40 33.87 -4.62
CA ASN A 217 -23.87 32.64 -5.20
C ASN A 217 -22.74 32.02 -4.36
N VAL A 218 -22.63 32.37 -3.07
CA VAL A 218 -21.57 31.86 -2.18
C VAL A 218 -21.52 30.33 -2.14
N HIS A 219 -22.68 29.67 -2.18
CA HIS A 219 -22.80 28.22 -2.17
C HIS A 219 -22.09 27.56 -3.38
N GLU A 220 -22.17 28.19 -4.55
CA GLU A 220 -21.46 27.74 -5.76
C GLU A 220 -19.93 27.89 -5.60
N GLN A 221 -19.48 28.96 -4.93
CA GLN A 221 -18.04 29.16 -4.66
C GLN A 221 -17.50 28.12 -3.68
N PHE A 222 -18.26 27.75 -2.65
CA PHE A 222 -17.88 26.68 -1.72
C PHE A 222 -17.88 25.30 -2.39
N LEU A 223 -18.84 25.03 -3.26
CA LEU A 223 -18.85 23.79 -4.04
C LEU A 223 -17.65 23.71 -4.98
N ARG A 224 -17.37 24.78 -5.74
CA ARG A 224 -16.20 24.89 -6.62
C ARG A 224 -14.89 24.70 -5.84
N PHE A 225 -14.74 25.40 -4.71
CA PHE A 225 -13.59 25.25 -3.83
C PHE A 225 -13.39 23.79 -3.38
N SER A 226 -14.46 23.12 -2.98
CA SER A 226 -14.42 21.71 -2.57
C SER A 226 -13.99 20.78 -3.73
N GLU A 227 -14.53 20.99 -4.93
CA GLU A 227 -14.20 20.20 -6.13
C GLU A 227 -12.73 20.38 -6.54
N GLU A 228 -12.27 21.63 -6.70
CA GLU A 228 -10.90 21.96 -7.11
C GLU A 228 -9.90 21.44 -6.08
N THR A 229 -10.13 21.72 -4.79
CA THR A 229 -9.22 21.25 -3.72
C THR A 229 -9.21 19.73 -3.60
N THR A 230 -10.33 19.05 -3.87
CA THR A 230 -10.38 17.58 -3.88
C THR A 230 -9.53 17.01 -5.02
N ALA A 231 -9.62 17.58 -6.23
CA ALA A 231 -8.84 17.16 -7.38
C ALA A 231 -7.34 17.35 -7.13
N ASP A 232 -6.94 18.53 -6.64
CA ASP A 232 -5.54 18.83 -6.27
C ASP A 232 -5.04 17.86 -5.21
N PHE A 233 -5.87 17.55 -4.21
CA PHE A 233 -5.52 16.62 -3.15
C PHE A 233 -5.31 15.20 -3.67
N GLN A 234 -6.19 14.72 -4.56
CA GLN A 234 -6.07 13.40 -5.17
C GLN A 234 -4.79 13.29 -6.00
N PHE A 235 -4.50 14.31 -6.81
CA PHE A 235 -3.27 14.35 -7.61
C PHE A 235 -2.00 14.34 -6.74
N LEU A 236 -1.96 15.18 -5.70
CA LEU A 236 -0.82 15.20 -4.78
C LEU A 236 -0.66 13.91 -3.97
N ASN A 237 -1.76 13.20 -3.68
CA ASN A 237 -1.70 11.87 -3.07
C ASN A 237 -1.09 10.86 -4.03
N GLN A 238 -1.51 10.84 -5.28
CA GLN A 238 -0.95 9.97 -6.30
C GLN A 238 0.56 10.19 -6.46
N LEU A 239 1.01 11.45 -6.51
CA LEU A 239 2.44 11.78 -6.56
C LEU A 239 3.19 11.30 -5.31
N ALA A 240 2.59 11.41 -4.12
CA ALA A 240 3.19 10.92 -2.89
C ALA A 240 3.29 9.38 -2.88
N GLU A 241 2.25 8.67 -3.29
CA GLU A 241 2.24 7.20 -3.40
C GLU A 241 3.28 6.69 -4.39
N GLN A 242 3.42 7.37 -5.54
CA GLN A 242 4.45 7.06 -6.53
C GLN A 242 5.86 7.26 -5.95
N ALA A 243 6.10 8.39 -5.28
CA ALA A 243 7.39 8.64 -4.62
C ALA A 243 7.70 7.62 -3.51
N MET A 244 6.67 7.13 -2.81
CA MET A 244 6.82 6.16 -1.71
C MET A 244 7.36 4.80 -2.14
N SER A 245 7.10 4.37 -3.39
CA SER A 245 7.42 3.02 -3.86
C SER A 245 8.92 2.69 -3.86
N GLY A 246 9.79 3.69 -3.92
CA GLY A 246 11.26 3.50 -3.84
C GLY A 246 11.86 3.84 -2.46
N MET A 247 11.18 4.66 -1.65
CA MET A 247 11.73 5.20 -0.41
C MET A 247 11.22 4.52 0.87
N VAL A 248 10.18 3.69 0.75
CA VAL A 248 9.57 2.99 1.89
C VAL A 248 9.76 1.48 1.74
N ILE A 249 10.32 0.87 2.79
CA ILE A 249 10.44 -0.58 2.91
C ILE A 249 9.43 -1.04 3.96
N TYR A 250 8.48 -1.88 3.53
CA TYR A 250 7.46 -2.47 4.40
C TYR A 250 7.94 -3.82 4.93
N GLY A 251 7.91 -3.99 6.25
CA GLY A 251 8.09 -5.27 6.93
C GLY A 251 6.94 -5.52 7.91
N GLU A 252 6.85 -6.74 8.43
CA GLU A 252 5.74 -7.15 9.32
C GLU A 252 5.68 -6.36 10.64
N LYS A 253 6.85 -6.09 11.23
CA LYS A 253 6.99 -5.44 12.54
C LYS A 253 7.60 -4.03 12.47
N GLU A 254 8.13 -3.69 11.30
CA GLU A 254 8.77 -2.40 11.07
C GLU A 254 8.51 -1.89 9.65
N VAL A 255 8.28 -0.58 9.53
CA VAL A 255 8.26 0.13 8.25
C VAL A 255 9.39 1.15 8.25
N LYS A 256 10.25 1.15 7.22
CA LYS A 256 11.40 2.05 7.13
C LYS A 256 11.19 3.06 6.01
N LEU A 257 11.50 4.33 6.30
CA LEU A 257 11.50 5.44 5.35
C LEU A 257 12.91 6.00 5.21
N SER A 258 13.39 6.10 3.98
CA SER A 258 14.66 6.74 3.61
C SER A 258 14.57 8.26 3.78
N LEU A 259 15.28 8.84 4.76
CA LEU A 259 15.32 10.29 4.95
C LEU A 259 16.08 11.00 3.82
N THR A 260 17.01 10.32 3.16
CA THR A 260 17.80 10.91 2.07
C THR A 260 16.91 11.22 0.87
N GLU A 261 16.11 10.24 0.45
CA GLU A 261 15.16 10.39 -0.66
C GLU A 261 13.99 11.27 -0.26
N TRP A 262 13.47 11.09 0.96
CA TRP A 262 12.33 11.86 1.44
C TRP A 262 12.63 13.37 1.54
N LYS A 263 13.86 13.76 1.93
CA LYS A 263 14.31 15.17 1.93
C LYS A 263 14.31 15.81 0.53
N GLN A 264 14.43 15.02 -0.54
CA GLN A 264 14.42 15.53 -1.91
C GLN A 264 13.01 15.90 -2.39
N LEU A 265 11.98 15.35 -1.74
CA LEU A 265 10.59 15.68 -2.06
C LEU A 265 10.25 17.10 -1.62
N ALA A 266 9.34 17.74 -2.36
CA ALA A 266 8.75 19.00 -1.93
C ALA A 266 8.01 18.81 -0.59
N GLN A 267 8.04 19.83 0.28
CA GLN A 267 7.42 19.77 1.61
C GLN A 267 5.95 19.26 1.62
N PRO A 268 5.09 19.61 0.64
CA PRO A 268 3.73 19.05 0.58
C PRO A 268 3.69 17.53 0.43
N LEU A 269 4.59 16.96 -0.39
CA LEU A 269 4.72 15.51 -0.58
C LEU A 269 5.34 14.84 0.65
N GLN A 270 6.28 15.52 1.32
CA GLN A 270 6.84 15.02 2.56
C GLN A 270 5.77 14.82 3.63
N ARG A 271 4.92 15.83 3.86
CA ARG A 271 3.80 15.76 4.81
C ARG A 271 2.81 14.65 4.44
N ARG A 272 2.46 14.53 3.15
CA ARG A 272 1.54 13.49 2.64
C ARG A 272 2.09 12.09 2.81
N THR A 273 3.39 11.89 2.62
CA THR A 273 4.06 10.60 2.85
C THR A 273 3.83 10.12 4.28
N ILE A 274 4.06 10.98 5.27
CA ILE A 274 3.82 10.65 6.69
C ILE A 274 2.35 10.34 6.94
N HIS A 275 1.45 11.14 6.37
CA HIS A 275 0.01 10.88 6.49
C HIS A 275 -0.39 9.52 5.92
N LEU A 276 0.09 9.15 4.72
CA LEU A 276 -0.20 7.87 4.09
C LEU A 276 0.41 6.70 4.88
N LEU A 277 1.63 6.84 5.40
CA LEU A 277 2.26 5.85 6.28
C LEU A 277 1.44 5.64 7.56
N LEU A 278 1.03 6.72 8.22
CA LEU A 278 0.21 6.63 9.43
C LEU A 278 -1.16 6.03 9.13
N LYS A 279 -1.77 6.35 7.98
CA LYS A 279 -3.02 5.73 7.53
C LYS A 279 -2.85 4.22 7.33
N TYR A 280 -1.75 3.79 6.73
CA TYR A 280 -1.41 2.38 6.58
C TYR A 280 -1.22 1.67 7.94
N LEU A 281 -0.49 2.30 8.86
CA LEU A 281 -0.15 1.73 10.17
C LEU A 281 -1.34 1.71 11.15
N PHE A 282 -2.15 2.76 11.18
CA PHE A 282 -3.28 2.87 12.12
C PHE A 282 -4.59 2.30 11.59
N LYS A 283 -4.72 2.09 10.26
CA LYS A 283 -5.94 1.61 9.61
C LYS A 283 -7.17 2.39 10.10
N ASP A 284 -8.08 1.73 10.82
CA ASP A 284 -9.34 2.31 11.33
C ASP A 284 -9.15 3.28 12.50
N ASN A 285 -7.97 3.31 13.15
CA ASN A 285 -7.67 4.14 14.32
C ASN A 285 -6.96 5.46 13.99
N ILE A 286 -7.02 5.92 12.74
CA ILE A 286 -6.32 7.14 12.29
C ILE A 286 -6.78 8.40 13.04
N SER A 287 -7.99 8.39 13.62
CA SER A 287 -8.54 9.49 14.42
C SER A 287 -7.72 9.81 15.68
N LEU A 288 -6.87 8.89 16.14
CA LEU A 288 -5.95 9.12 17.27
C LEU A 288 -4.73 9.97 16.88
N ILE A 289 -4.47 10.16 15.58
CA ILE A 289 -3.36 10.96 15.09
C ILE A 289 -3.80 12.41 14.91
N SER A 290 -3.09 13.33 15.57
CA SER A 290 -3.29 14.78 15.44
C SER A 290 -2.27 15.40 14.48
N ALA A 291 -2.56 16.63 14.05
CA ALA A 291 -1.61 17.51 13.36
C ALA A 291 -0.24 17.56 14.05
N GLY A 292 -0.28 17.67 15.38
CA GLY A 292 0.93 17.81 16.20
C GLY A 292 1.82 16.57 16.13
N HIS A 293 1.26 15.37 15.97
CA HIS A 293 2.06 14.16 15.78
C HIS A 293 2.78 14.18 14.44
N ILE A 294 2.11 14.60 13.36
CA ILE A 294 2.73 14.73 12.03
C ILE A 294 3.86 15.75 12.10
N ASP A 295 3.63 16.91 12.71
CA ASP A 295 4.66 17.94 12.87
C ASP A 295 5.86 17.46 13.69
N GLN A 296 5.64 16.66 14.75
CA GLN A 296 6.72 16.05 15.53
C GLN A 296 7.55 15.08 14.69
N ILE A 297 6.92 14.26 13.84
CA ILE A 297 7.64 13.37 12.92
C ILE A 297 8.41 14.19 11.88
N MET A 298 7.81 15.25 11.34
CA MET A 298 8.48 16.17 10.41
C MET A 298 9.71 16.84 11.05
N ARG A 299 9.67 17.17 12.35
CA ARG A 299 10.84 17.71 13.08
C ARG A 299 11.99 16.73 13.18
N LEU A 300 11.72 15.43 13.28
CA LEU A 300 12.79 14.42 13.25
C LEU A 300 13.60 14.48 11.95
N ASN A 301 13.05 15.02 10.85
CA ASN A 301 13.80 15.25 9.61
C ASN A 301 14.83 16.39 9.73
N THR A 302 14.46 17.47 10.43
CA THR A 302 15.21 18.73 10.46
C THR A 302 16.19 18.84 11.63
N GLU A 303 16.06 17.97 12.63
CA GLU A 303 16.97 17.95 13.77
C GLU A 303 18.42 17.59 13.38
N LYS A 304 19.38 18.24 14.04
CA LYS A 304 20.82 17.97 13.85
C LYS A 304 21.25 16.62 14.45
N ASN A 305 20.48 16.11 15.42
CA ASN A 305 20.81 14.85 16.08
C ASN A 305 20.42 13.67 15.15
N PRO A 306 21.36 12.79 14.80
CA PRO A 306 21.10 11.64 13.92
C PRO A 306 20.35 10.51 14.61
N SER A 307 19.80 10.74 15.80
CA SER A 307 19.06 9.75 16.57
C SER A 307 17.98 10.43 17.39
N GLY A 308 16.76 9.93 17.27
CA GLY A 308 15.58 10.43 17.96
C GLY A 308 14.52 9.33 18.08
N ILE A 309 13.70 9.39 19.12
CA ILE A 309 12.60 8.45 19.35
C ILE A 309 11.36 9.27 19.69
N LEU A 310 10.25 8.96 19.04
CA LEU A 310 8.95 9.53 19.28
C LEU A 310 7.95 8.39 19.52
N HIS A 311 7.17 8.50 20.59
CA HIS A 311 6.11 7.56 20.89
C HIS A 311 4.77 8.14 20.42
N LEU A 312 4.06 7.36 19.62
CA LEU A 312 2.73 7.68 19.11
C LEU A 312 1.67 6.81 19.81
N PRO A 313 0.37 7.14 19.67
CA PRO A 313 -0.72 6.32 20.19
C PRO A 313 -0.65 4.86 19.72
N ASN A 314 -1.35 3.96 20.43
CA ASN A 314 -1.37 2.51 20.15
C ASN A 314 0.00 1.81 20.16
N GLY A 315 0.98 2.37 20.88
CA GLY A 315 2.30 1.75 21.04
C GLY A 315 3.24 1.88 19.83
N LEU A 316 2.82 2.59 18.78
CA LEU A 316 3.68 2.83 17.62
C LEU A 316 4.85 3.74 18.02
N THR A 317 6.07 3.31 17.73
CA THR A 317 7.28 4.09 18.01
C THR A 317 7.96 4.48 16.71
N VAL A 318 8.22 5.78 16.54
CA VAL A 318 8.99 6.31 15.40
C VAL A 318 10.41 6.57 15.86
N ARG A 319 11.38 5.98 15.18
CA ARG A 319 12.80 6.06 15.53
C ARG A 319 13.60 6.55 14.34
N ARG A 320 14.34 7.63 14.54
CA ARG A 320 15.38 8.06 13.60
C ARG A 320 16.69 7.36 13.90
N ALA A 321 17.31 6.78 12.87
CA ALA A 321 18.66 6.25 12.90
C ALA A 321 19.43 6.74 11.67
N TYR A 322 20.28 7.74 11.85
CA TYR A 322 21.03 8.41 10.77
C TYR A 322 20.09 8.94 9.67
N GLU A 323 20.13 8.30 8.49
CA GLU A 323 19.36 8.66 7.30
C GLU A 323 18.12 7.80 7.11
N GLU A 324 17.68 7.09 8.16
CA GLU A 324 16.47 6.27 8.14
C GLU A 324 15.51 6.67 9.28
N LEU A 325 14.22 6.56 8.99
CA LEU A 325 13.14 6.67 9.96
C LEU A 325 12.36 5.36 10.00
N ALA A 326 12.40 4.66 11.14
CA ALA A 326 11.73 3.39 11.34
C ALA A 326 10.45 3.57 12.19
N PHE A 327 9.35 2.99 11.75
CA PHE A 327 8.07 2.93 12.44
C PHE A 327 7.89 1.51 12.97
N LEU A 328 7.80 1.35 14.29
CA LEU A 328 7.86 0.06 15.00
C LEU A 328 6.54 -0.16 15.75
N THR A 329 5.88 -1.30 15.51
CA THR A 329 4.61 -1.67 16.17
C THR A 329 4.82 -2.43 17.48
N GLU A 330 6.01 -2.99 17.70
CA GLU A 330 6.40 -3.65 18.96
C GLU A 330 7.42 -2.80 19.74
N THR A 331 7.37 -2.91 21.07
CA THR A 331 8.35 -2.26 21.94
C THR A 331 9.70 -2.93 21.74
N ILE A 332 10.75 -2.13 21.49
CA ILE A 332 12.13 -2.62 21.38
C ILE A 332 12.46 -3.36 22.68
N SER A 333 12.58 -4.70 22.61
CA SER A 333 13.10 -5.50 23.71
C SER A 333 14.47 -4.95 24.12
N LYS A 334 14.73 -4.86 25.42
CA LYS A 334 16.08 -4.55 25.91
C LYS A 334 17.05 -5.56 25.29
N ALA A 335 18.20 -5.05 24.82
CA ALA A 335 19.28 -5.88 24.31
C ALA A 335 19.62 -6.95 25.36
N GLN A 336 19.53 -8.22 24.98
CA GLN A 336 19.89 -9.32 25.85
C GLN A 336 21.41 -9.37 25.94
N GLU A 337 21.95 -9.28 27.15
CA GLU A 337 23.38 -9.46 27.37
C GLU A 337 23.77 -10.88 26.94
N PHE A 338 24.83 -11.00 26.14
CA PHE A 338 25.36 -12.28 25.70
C PHE A 338 26.84 -12.38 26.03
N TYR A 339 27.25 -13.61 26.33
CA TYR A 339 28.61 -13.96 26.71
C TYR A 339 28.91 -15.38 26.22
N HIS A 340 29.93 -15.53 25.38
CA HIS A 340 30.36 -16.82 24.87
C HIS A 340 31.86 -16.98 25.02
N GLN A 341 32.29 -18.19 25.40
CA GLN A 341 33.69 -18.57 25.45
C GLN A 341 34.02 -19.39 24.20
N LEU A 342 35.19 -19.13 23.61
CA LEU A 342 35.62 -19.76 22.36
C LEU A 342 37.06 -20.28 22.51
N TYR A 343 37.22 -21.60 22.38
CA TYR A 343 38.50 -22.30 22.35
C TYR A 343 38.93 -22.60 20.92
N ASP A 344 40.16 -23.10 20.77
CA ASP A 344 40.67 -23.47 19.45
C ASP A 344 39.81 -24.54 18.77
N GLY A 345 39.39 -24.26 17.53
CA GLY A 345 38.51 -25.12 16.74
C GLY A 345 37.02 -24.80 16.87
N ASP A 346 36.64 -24.05 17.92
CA ASP A 346 35.25 -23.75 18.21
C ASP A 346 34.61 -22.77 17.21
N ARG A 347 33.29 -22.83 17.19
CA ARG A 347 32.42 -21.85 16.53
C ARG A 347 31.30 -21.45 17.48
N VAL A 348 30.87 -20.20 17.38
CA VAL A 348 29.65 -19.71 18.04
C VAL A 348 28.76 -18.99 17.04
N THR A 349 27.46 -19.20 17.16
CA THR A 349 26.42 -18.50 16.41
C THR A 349 25.74 -17.51 17.36
N LEU A 350 25.72 -16.24 16.98
CA LEU A 350 25.11 -15.14 17.73
C LEU A 350 23.59 -15.06 17.47
N LEU A 351 22.89 -14.31 18.32
CA LEU A 351 21.45 -14.09 18.21
C LEU A 351 21.02 -13.45 16.87
N ASP A 352 21.90 -12.66 16.25
CA ASP A 352 21.67 -12.05 14.93
C ASP A 352 22.02 -12.98 13.76
N GLY A 353 22.31 -14.26 14.03
CA GLY A 353 22.67 -15.26 13.03
C GLY A 353 24.14 -15.18 12.56
N ALA A 354 24.94 -14.26 13.11
CA ALA A 354 26.35 -14.16 12.77
C ALA A 354 27.18 -15.30 13.40
N GLU A 355 28.16 -15.82 12.67
CA GLU A 355 29.07 -16.85 13.18
C GLU A 355 30.47 -16.29 13.44
N ILE A 356 31.03 -16.64 14.60
CA ILE A 356 32.43 -16.39 14.93
C ILE A 356 33.15 -17.73 15.10
N ARG A 357 34.29 -17.90 14.42
CA ARG A 357 35.08 -19.13 14.45
C ARG A 357 36.53 -18.87 14.76
N LEU A 358 37.11 -19.66 15.65
CA LEU A 358 38.53 -19.65 16.00
C LEU A 358 39.23 -20.88 15.42
N LYS A 359 40.36 -20.68 14.76
CA LYS A 359 41.25 -21.77 14.32
C LYS A 359 42.72 -21.42 14.51
N THR A 360 43.49 -22.32 15.10
CA THR A 360 44.96 -22.27 15.06
C THR A 360 45.47 -22.71 13.71
N LYS A 361 46.49 -22.03 13.20
CA LYS A 361 47.33 -22.51 12.11
C LYS A 361 48.81 -22.37 12.45
N SER A 362 49.57 -23.42 12.11
CA SER A 362 51.02 -23.47 12.29
C SER A 362 51.78 -22.61 11.27
N SER A 363 51.16 -22.27 10.15
CA SER A 363 51.70 -21.36 9.13
C SER A 363 50.55 -20.68 8.39
N VAL A 364 50.56 -19.35 8.32
CA VAL A 364 49.59 -18.55 7.55
C VAL A 364 50.34 -17.86 6.41
N VAL A 365 49.94 -18.15 5.17
CA VAL A 365 50.70 -17.74 3.97
C VAL A 365 49.94 -16.76 3.08
N GLN A 366 48.60 -16.69 3.18
CA GLN A 366 47.76 -15.81 2.36
C GLN A 366 46.48 -15.41 3.09
N THR A 367 46.05 -14.15 2.93
CA THR A 367 44.90 -13.55 3.62
C THR A 367 43.98 -12.73 2.72
N ALA A 368 44.15 -12.79 1.39
CA ALA A 368 43.26 -12.10 0.46
C ALA A 368 41.81 -12.57 0.70
N GLY A 369 40.91 -11.63 1.03
CA GLY A 369 39.49 -11.91 1.32
C GLY A 369 39.20 -12.50 2.71
N LEU A 370 40.08 -12.35 3.70
CA LEU A 370 39.79 -12.80 5.07
C LEU A 370 38.84 -11.81 5.78
N ASP A 371 37.59 -12.23 6.00
CA ASP A 371 36.66 -11.56 6.92
C ASP A 371 37.00 -11.94 8.38
N GLY A 372 38.11 -11.41 8.89
CA GLY A 372 38.67 -11.82 10.17
C GLY A 372 39.90 -11.06 10.64
N ILE A 373 40.37 -11.40 11.84
CA ILE A 373 41.62 -10.92 12.44
C ILE A 373 42.60 -12.10 12.61
N ILE A 374 43.90 -11.80 12.54
CA ILE A 374 44.98 -12.75 12.85
C ILE A 374 45.70 -12.22 14.08
N VAL A 375 45.93 -13.08 15.05
CA VAL A 375 46.67 -12.74 16.28
C VAL A 375 47.71 -13.83 16.54
N ASN A 376 48.89 -13.47 17.06
CA ASN A 376 49.89 -14.47 17.41
C ASN A 376 49.44 -15.23 18.66
N GLN A 377 49.67 -16.53 18.69
CA GLN A 377 49.28 -17.37 19.83
C GLN A 377 49.98 -16.95 21.14
N ALA A 378 51.19 -16.40 21.06
CA ALA A 378 51.95 -15.97 22.24
C ALA A 378 51.43 -14.67 22.88
N ASP A 379 50.67 -13.87 22.13
CA ASP A 379 50.26 -12.52 22.55
C ASP A 379 48.88 -12.50 23.23
N ILE A 380 48.17 -13.65 23.28
CA ILE A 380 46.78 -13.73 23.74
C ILE A 380 46.51 -14.92 24.66
N GLN A 381 45.45 -14.81 25.49
CA GLN A 381 45.01 -15.86 26.41
C GLN A 381 43.64 -16.44 26.01
N LEU A 382 43.52 -17.77 26.00
CA LEU A 382 42.26 -18.49 25.80
C LEU A 382 41.54 -18.79 27.13
N PRO A 383 40.21 -18.95 27.13
CA PRO A 383 39.31 -18.82 25.98
C PRO A 383 39.17 -17.38 25.50
N LEU A 384 38.92 -17.19 24.21
CA LEU A 384 38.44 -15.91 23.74
C LEU A 384 37.03 -15.68 24.25
N ILE A 385 36.72 -14.45 24.60
CA ILE A 385 35.40 -14.06 25.11
C ILE A 385 34.72 -13.22 24.04
N ILE A 386 33.50 -13.61 23.68
CA ILE A 386 32.62 -12.87 22.77
C ILE A 386 31.47 -12.32 23.58
N ARG A 387 31.38 -10.99 23.68
CA ARG A 387 30.38 -10.29 24.49
C ARG A 387 29.91 -8.99 23.85
N GLY A 388 28.82 -8.44 24.38
CA GLY A 388 28.42 -7.06 24.12
C GLY A 388 29.34 -6.03 24.80
N ARG A 389 29.12 -4.75 24.51
CA ARG A 389 29.90 -3.64 25.08
C ARG A 389 29.66 -3.47 26.59
N MET A 390 30.70 -3.06 27.31
CA MET A 390 30.64 -2.69 28.71
C MET A 390 30.98 -1.21 28.89
N ASN A 391 30.43 -0.60 29.95
CA ASN A 391 30.73 0.78 30.28
C ASN A 391 32.21 0.93 30.64
N GLY A 392 32.90 1.82 29.92
CA GLY A 392 34.32 2.08 30.13
C GLY A 392 35.26 1.34 29.18
N ASP A 393 34.75 0.45 28.31
CA ASP A 393 35.57 -0.29 27.34
C ASP A 393 36.50 0.61 26.52
N ARG A 394 37.77 0.21 26.46
CA ARG A 394 38.82 0.87 25.67
C ARG A 394 39.59 -0.16 24.86
N MET A 395 39.99 0.25 23.67
CA MET A 395 40.70 -0.59 22.73
C MET A 395 42.02 0.09 22.34
N LYS A 396 43.12 -0.68 22.36
CA LYS A 396 44.42 -0.24 21.86
C LYS A 396 44.44 -0.42 20.34
N THR A 397 44.53 0.68 19.60
CA THR A 397 44.71 0.65 18.14
C THR A 397 46.12 1.11 17.79
N THR A 398 46.51 0.99 16.52
CA THR A 398 47.79 1.50 16.01
C THR A 398 47.99 3.00 16.24
N GLY A 399 46.91 3.77 16.44
CA GLY A 399 46.92 5.20 16.78
C GLY A 399 46.73 5.52 18.26
N GLY A 400 46.87 4.54 19.17
CA GLY A 400 46.72 4.71 20.62
C GLY A 400 45.41 4.17 21.21
N THR A 401 45.15 4.47 22.49
CA THR A 401 44.01 3.87 23.23
C THR A 401 42.73 4.69 23.08
N ARG A 402 41.75 4.15 22.35
CA ARG A 402 40.46 4.82 22.08
C ARG A 402 39.32 4.23 22.90
N LYS A 403 38.32 5.05 23.24
CA LYS A 403 37.08 4.56 23.89
C LYS A 403 36.22 3.85 22.86
N LEU A 404 35.61 2.74 23.24
CA LEU A 404 34.75 1.97 22.34
C LEU A 404 33.55 2.80 21.83
N LYS A 405 33.00 3.67 22.69
CA LYS A 405 31.94 4.63 22.31
C LYS A 405 32.32 5.52 21.12
N SER A 406 33.55 6.03 21.06
CA SER A 406 33.99 6.87 19.93
C SER A 406 34.17 6.06 18.66
N ILE A 407 34.70 4.84 18.77
CA ILE A 407 34.87 3.93 17.61
C ILE A 407 33.51 3.66 16.95
N PHE A 408 32.47 3.34 17.73
CA PHE A 408 31.12 3.13 17.19
C PHE A 408 30.49 4.37 16.57
N ILE A 409 30.80 5.56 17.08
CA ILE A 409 30.28 6.83 16.52
C ILE A 409 30.91 7.08 15.15
N ASP A 410 32.23 6.94 15.05
CA ASP A 410 32.98 7.17 13.81
C ASP A 410 32.60 6.15 12.73
N ALA A 411 32.39 4.90 13.13
CA ALA A 411 31.88 3.83 12.26
C ALA A 411 30.39 3.96 11.92
N LYS A 412 29.71 5.02 12.42
CA LYS A 412 28.28 5.29 12.21
C LYS A 412 27.34 4.14 12.59
N ILE A 413 27.69 3.37 13.62
CA ILE A 413 26.86 2.24 14.07
C ILE A 413 25.64 2.77 14.86
N PRO A 414 24.40 2.39 14.52
CA PRO A 414 23.19 2.82 15.22
C PRO A 414 23.19 2.49 16.71
N LYS A 415 22.68 3.40 17.56
CA LYS A 415 22.74 3.25 19.03
C LYS A 415 22.18 1.93 19.54
N HIS A 416 21.10 1.43 18.92
CA HIS A 416 20.42 0.20 19.33
C HIS A 416 21.20 -1.06 18.95
N GLU A 417 22.03 -1.03 17.91
CA GLU A 417 22.92 -2.14 17.54
C GLU A 417 24.19 -2.17 18.40
N ARG A 418 24.60 -1.04 18.98
CA ARG A 418 25.87 -0.97 19.76
C ARG A 418 25.88 -1.88 20.98
N ASP A 419 24.72 -2.11 21.60
CA ASP A 419 24.60 -2.97 22.78
C ASP A 419 24.64 -4.46 22.40
N THR A 420 24.19 -4.80 21.19
CA THR A 420 24.18 -6.18 20.67
C THR A 420 25.40 -6.50 19.79
N TRP A 421 26.23 -5.52 19.43
CA TRP A 421 27.39 -5.72 18.57
C TRP A 421 28.45 -6.58 19.27
N PRO A 422 28.96 -7.66 18.63
CA PRO A 422 29.95 -8.53 19.25
C PRO A 422 31.31 -7.84 19.41
N ILE A 423 31.97 -8.13 20.52
CA ILE A 423 33.34 -7.72 20.81
C ILE A 423 34.11 -8.98 21.17
N VAL A 424 35.27 -9.15 20.54
CA VAL A 424 36.17 -10.28 20.82
C VAL A 424 37.30 -9.81 21.73
N THR A 425 37.37 -10.37 22.93
CA THR A 425 38.45 -10.14 23.88
C THR A 425 39.22 -11.42 24.15
N ASP A 426 40.43 -11.29 24.68
CA ASP A 426 41.09 -12.42 25.32
C ASP A 426 40.49 -12.69 26.72
N TYR A 427 41.01 -13.70 27.40
CA TYR A 427 40.58 -14.03 28.76
C TYR A 427 40.89 -12.92 29.80
N SER A 428 41.92 -12.10 29.57
CA SER A 428 42.27 -10.98 30.46
C SER A 428 41.35 -9.77 30.32
N GLY A 429 40.52 -9.75 29.27
CA GLY A 429 39.58 -8.68 28.97
C GLY A 429 40.13 -7.62 28.01
N GLU A 430 41.32 -7.83 27.44
CA GLU A 430 41.87 -6.97 26.40
C GLU A 430 41.11 -7.17 25.08
N ILE A 431 40.63 -6.07 24.50
CA ILE A 431 39.84 -6.09 23.27
C ILE A 431 40.75 -6.35 22.08
N LEU A 432 40.61 -7.53 21.47
CA LEU A 432 41.36 -7.95 20.30
C LEU A 432 40.74 -7.40 19.02
N TRP A 433 39.41 -7.41 18.91
CA TRP A 433 38.72 -7.10 17.66
C TRP A 433 37.26 -6.71 17.86
N ILE A 434 36.80 -5.75 17.07
CA ILE A 434 35.39 -5.43 16.89
C ILE A 434 35.04 -5.83 15.43
N PRO A 435 34.34 -6.96 15.23
CA PRO A 435 34.07 -7.49 13.91
C PRO A 435 33.38 -6.49 12.99
N GLY A 436 33.90 -6.36 11.76
CA GLY A 436 33.42 -5.41 10.74
C GLY A 436 33.71 -3.93 11.02
N VAL A 437 34.39 -3.60 12.11
CA VAL A 437 34.58 -2.20 12.55
C VAL A 437 36.05 -1.83 12.70
N GLN A 438 36.78 -2.51 13.58
CA GLN A 438 38.15 -2.10 13.93
C GLN A 438 38.94 -3.29 14.50
N ALA A 439 40.17 -3.46 14.03
CA ALA A 439 41.17 -4.37 14.61
C ALA A 439 42.08 -3.64 15.60
N SER A 440 42.56 -4.36 16.62
CA SER A 440 43.45 -3.84 17.66
C SER A 440 44.91 -3.85 17.21
N VAL A 441 45.79 -3.35 18.08
CA VAL A 441 47.25 -3.46 17.92
C VAL A 441 47.75 -4.92 17.87
N TYR A 442 46.95 -5.88 18.34
CA TYR A 442 47.29 -7.31 18.31
C TYR A 442 47.10 -7.96 16.93
N GLN A 443 46.59 -7.21 15.95
CA GLN A 443 46.55 -7.68 14.56
C GLN A 443 47.97 -7.99 14.06
N ALA A 444 48.23 -9.27 13.85
CA ALA A 444 49.49 -9.75 13.31
C ALA A 444 49.44 -9.87 11.78
N LYS A 445 50.62 -9.80 11.15
CA LYS A 445 50.80 -10.20 9.75
C LYS A 445 50.94 -11.72 9.65
N PRO A 446 50.54 -12.33 8.53
CA PRO A 446 50.74 -13.77 8.29
C PRO A 446 52.20 -14.18 8.47
N SER A 447 52.44 -15.28 9.17
CA SER A 447 53.77 -15.82 9.43
C SER A 447 53.84 -17.31 9.10
N ARG A 448 55.00 -17.74 8.60
CA ARG A 448 55.33 -19.16 8.38
C ARG A 448 56.04 -19.79 9.58
N GLU A 449 56.50 -18.97 10.52
CA GLU A 449 57.42 -19.37 11.60
C GLU A 449 56.74 -19.35 12.98
N THR A 450 55.63 -18.63 13.11
CA THR A 450 54.89 -18.49 14.37
C THR A 450 53.50 -19.10 14.25
N LYS A 451 53.07 -19.80 15.31
CA LYS A 451 51.68 -20.27 15.43
C LYS A 451 50.76 -19.07 15.63
N GLN A 452 49.69 -19.01 14.84
CA GLN A 452 48.75 -17.90 14.83
C GLN A 452 47.32 -18.41 14.95
N TYR A 453 46.50 -17.64 15.66
CA TYR A 453 45.06 -17.82 15.68
C TYR A 453 44.41 -16.96 14.60
N ILE A 454 43.47 -17.57 13.88
CA ILE A 454 42.62 -16.90 12.91
C ILE A 454 41.20 -16.87 13.50
N ILE A 455 40.70 -15.67 13.73
CA ILE A 455 39.32 -15.43 14.19
C ILE A 455 38.53 -14.90 13.00
N ARG A 456 37.52 -15.65 12.56
CA ARG A 456 36.65 -15.27 11.44
C ARG A 456 35.30 -14.80 11.96
N TYR A 457 34.73 -13.80 11.30
CA TYR A 457 33.37 -13.34 11.54
C TYR A 457 32.61 -13.38 10.24
N HIS A 458 31.52 -14.13 10.24
CA HIS A 458 30.57 -14.15 9.16
C HIS A 458 29.26 -13.59 9.69
N ARG A 459 28.99 -12.30 9.42
CA ARG A 459 27.66 -11.74 9.69
C ARG A 459 26.74 -12.19 8.57
N ASN A 460 25.88 -13.16 8.84
CA ASN A 460 24.62 -13.21 8.10
C ASN A 460 23.77 -12.04 8.60
N LEU A 461 24.13 -10.82 8.17
CA LEU A 461 23.12 -9.78 8.02
C LEU A 461 22.04 -10.43 7.16
N GLY A 462 20.76 -10.20 7.42
CA GLY A 462 19.67 -10.66 6.55
C GLY A 462 19.75 -10.15 5.09
N GLY A 463 20.90 -9.67 4.61
CA GLY A 463 21.26 -9.58 3.20
C GLY A 463 22.18 -10.75 2.83
N ASN A 464 21.69 -11.59 1.93
CA ASN A 464 22.27 -12.86 1.47
C ASN A 464 22.29 -14.01 2.49
N LYS A 465 21.08 -14.51 2.84
CA LYS A 465 20.83 -15.90 2.41
C LYS A 465 21.16 -15.87 0.93
N ASN A 466 22.31 -16.41 0.53
CA ASN A 466 22.66 -16.54 -0.87
C ASN A 466 21.35 -16.96 -1.57
N MET A 467 20.81 -16.19 -2.51
CA MET A 467 19.47 -16.45 -3.05
C MET A 467 19.35 -17.92 -3.51
N HIS A 468 20.50 -18.49 -3.90
CA HIS A 468 20.75 -19.88 -4.21
C HIS A 468 20.46 -20.87 -3.06
N ASN A 469 20.64 -20.50 -1.78
CA ASN A 469 20.33 -21.31 -0.60
C ASN A 469 18.83 -21.42 -0.31
N GLU A 470 18.01 -20.53 -0.86
CA GLU A 470 16.53 -20.58 -0.78
C GLU A 470 15.93 -21.42 -1.92
N ILE A 471 16.76 -21.81 -2.90
CA ILE A 471 16.40 -22.72 -3.98
C ILE A 471 16.59 -24.16 -3.48
N GLN A 472 15.53 -24.96 -3.61
CA GLN A 472 15.53 -26.39 -3.28
C GLN A 472 16.38 -27.19 -4.27
N LYS A 473 16.20 -26.93 -5.57
CA LYS A 473 16.97 -27.51 -6.68
C LYS A 473 16.94 -26.55 -7.88
N VAL A 474 18.00 -26.55 -8.68
CA VAL A 474 17.99 -25.93 -10.01
C VAL A 474 17.19 -26.84 -10.93
N LEU A 475 16.17 -26.30 -11.58
CA LEU A 475 15.30 -27.04 -12.50
C LEU A 475 15.83 -26.95 -13.93
N ILE A 476 16.31 -25.77 -14.34
CA ILE A 476 16.88 -25.50 -15.66
C ILE A 476 18.09 -24.58 -15.48
N SER A 477 19.25 -24.97 -15.98
CA SER A 477 20.49 -24.20 -15.86
C SER A 477 20.53 -22.99 -16.79
N GLU A 478 21.46 -22.07 -16.55
CA GLU A 478 21.68 -20.92 -17.43
C GLU A 478 22.06 -21.36 -18.85
N GLU A 479 22.91 -22.38 -18.96
CA GLU A 479 23.36 -22.93 -20.23
C GLU A 479 22.19 -23.52 -21.04
N GLU A 480 21.34 -24.34 -20.39
CA GLU A 480 20.15 -24.92 -21.02
C GLU A 480 19.19 -23.84 -21.53
N ILE A 481 18.97 -22.78 -20.74
CA ILE A 481 18.15 -21.63 -21.12
C ILE A 481 18.73 -20.96 -22.37
N GLN A 482 20.03 -20.64 -22.37
CA GLN A 482 20.66 -19.92 -23.48
C GLN A 482 20.69 -20.75 -24.78
N GLU A 483 20.86 -22.07 -24.67
CA GLU A 483 20.75 -23.01 -25.81
C GLU A 483 19.33 -23.01 -26.38
N LYS A 484 18.31 -23.16 -25.52
CA LYS A 484 16.90 -23.17 -25.96
C LYS A 484 16.48 -21.86 -26.61
N ILE A 485 16.92 -20.72 -26.06
CA ILE A 485 16.65 -19.40 -26.65
C ILE A 485 17.30 -19.29 -28.03
N ALA A 486 18.50 -19.86 -28.24
CA ALA A 486 19.13 -19.87 -29.56
C ALA A 486 18.36 -20.73 -30.58
N GLU A 487 17.72 -21.82 -30.16
CA GLU A 487 16.83 -22.61 -31.01
C GLU A 487 15.57 -21.81 -31.40
N LEU A 488 14.86 -21.27 -30.40
CA LEU A 488 13.66 -20.46 -30.62
C LEU A 488 13.95 -19.23 -31.50
N GLY A 489 15.11 -18.59 -31.30
CA GLY A 489 15.54 -17.46 -32.12
C GLY A 489 15.62 -17.82 -33.62
N LYS A 490 16.14 -19.01 -33.95
CA LYS A 490 16.20 -19.51 -35.34
C LYS A 490 14.82 -19.81 -35.91
N GLU A 491 13.94 -20.42 -35.13
CA GLU A 491 12.56 -20.70 -35.55
C GLU A 491 11.79 -19.42 -35.85
N LEU A 492 11.88 -18.43 -34.96
CA LEU A 492 11.25 -17.11 -35.16
C LEU A 492 11.87 -16.33 -36.33
N THR A 493 13.18 -16.45 -36.54
CA THR A 493 13.86 -15.86 -37.70
C THR A 493 13.26 -16.39 -39.00
N ALA A 494 13.11 -17.70 -39.12
CA ALA A 494 12.53 -18.33 -40.30
C ALA A 494 11.05 -17.97 -40.49
N GLU A 495 10.26 -17.96 -39.40
CA GLU A 495 8.83 -17.63 -39.44
C GLU A 495 8.56 -16.19 -39.91
N TYR A 496 9.42 -15.25 -39.48
CA TYR A 496 9.24 -13.81 -39.72
C TYR A 496 10.25 -13.23 -40.72
N GLU A 497 10.84 -14.08 -41.56
CA GLU A 497 11.77 -13.65 -42.61
C GLU A 497 11.08 -12.63 -43.54
N GLY A 498 11.73 -11.46 -43.73
CA GLY A 498 11.19 -10.38 -44.55
C GLY A 498 9.94 -9.68 -44.00
N ARG A 499 9.55 -9.94 -42.74
CA ARG A 499 8.42 -9.30 -42.05
C ARG A 499 8.90 -8.35 -40.96
N PHE A 500 7.97 -7.58 -40.39
CA PHE A 500 8.24 -6.62 -39.31
C PHE A 500 7.24 -6.77 -38.15
N PRO A 501 7.30 -7.88 -37.40
CA PRO A 501 6.38 -8.10 -36.30
C PRO A 501 6.55 -7.12 -35.14
N LEU A 502 5.47 -6.93 -34.37
CA LEU A 502 5.47 -6.27 -33.07
C LEU A 502 5.58 -7.34 -31.98
N VAL A 503 6.63 -7.25 -31.16
CA VAL A 503 6.87 -8.12 -30.02
C VAL A 503 6.38 -7.42 -28.76
N ILE A 504 5.51 -8.08 -28.02
CA ILE A 504 4.92 -7.58 -26.78
C ILE A 504 5.44 -8.43 -25.63
N GLY A 505 6.26 -7.82 -24.77
CA GLY A 505 6.63 -8.41 -23.48
C GLY A 505 5.51 -8.17 -22.47
N VAL A 506 4.97 -9.24 -21.90
CA VAL A 506 3.92 -9.14 -20.89
C VAL A 506 4.55 -9.24 -19.50
N LEU A 507 4.16 -8.32 -18.62
CA LEU A 507 4.69 -8.21 -17.25
C LEU A 507 6.21 -7.98 -17.19
N LYS A 508 6.70 -7.76 -15.97
CA LYS A 508 8.15 -7.63 -15.71
C LYS A 508 8.89 -8.96 -15.92
N GLY A 509 8.21 -10.08 -15.65
CA GLY A 509 8.79 -11.41 -15.64
C GLY A 509 9.33 -11.87 -16.98
N ALA A 510 8.64 -11.57 -18.09
CA ALA A 510 9.08 -11.92 -19.44
C ALA A 510 10.33 -11.15 -19.92
N THR A 511 10.76 -10.10 -19.23
CA THR A 511 11.79 -9.18 -19.74
C THR A 511 13.14 -9.87 -19.99
N PRO A 512 13.73 -10.65 -19.05
CA PRO A 512 15.01 -11.33 -19.30
C PRO A 512 14.94 -12.27 -20.50
N PHE A 513 13.90 -13.12 -20.56
CA PHE A 513 13.66 -14.03 -21.67
C PHE A 513 13.50 -13.30 -23.00
N MET A 514 12.63 -12.29 -23.06
CA MET A 514 12.39 -11.52 -24.27
C MET A 514 13.69 -10.86 -24.76
N THR A 515 14.43 -10.20 -23.88
CA THR A 515 15.64 -9.49 -24.29
C THR A 515 16.74 -10.42 -24.80
N ASP A 516 16.85 -11.63 -24.26
CA ASP A 516 17.81 -12.61 -24.76
C ASP A 516 17.34 -13.31 -26.03
N LEU A 517 16.04 -13.56 -26.19
CA LEU A 517 15.44 -14.12 -27.40
C LEU A 517 15.60 -13.17 -28.59
N LEU A 518 15.24 -11.90 -28.44
CA LEU A 518 15.26 -10.95 -29.55
C LEU A 518 16.67 -10.67 -30.09
N LYS A 519 17.72 -10.82 -29.28
CA LYS A 519 19.12 -10.75 -29.76
C LYS A 519 19.48 -11.89 -30.73
N ARG A 520 18.68 -12.96 -30.79
CA ARG A 520 18.90 -14.17 -31.59
C ARG A 520 17.87 -14.33 -32.72
N VAL A 521 16.97 -13.37 -32.87
CA VAL A 521 16.03 -13.31 -34.00
C VAL A 521 16.60 -12.36 -35.05
N ASP A 522 16.97 -12.88 -36.21
CA ASP A 522 17.56 -12.10 -37.32
C ASP A 522 16.47 -11.60 -38.27
N THR A 523 15.61 -10.72 -37.78
CA THR A 523 14.60 -10.01 -38.57
C THR A 523 14.35 -8.61 -38.00
N HIS A 524 13.71 -7.74 -38.78
CA HIS A 524 13.27 -6.46 -38.22
C HIS A 524 12.14 -6.71 -37.22
N LEU A 525 12.22 -6.06 -36.06
CA LEU A 525 11.20 -6.19 -35.01
C LEU A 525 11.00 -4.85 -34.28
N GLU A 526 9.77 -4.63 -33.82
CA GLU A 526 9.42 -3.53 -32.92
C GLU A 526 9.05 -4.14 -31.57
N MET A 527 9.43 -3.49 -30.47
CA MET A 527 9.19 -3.99 -29.12
C MET A 527 8.31 -3.02 -28.34
N ASP A 528 7.29 -3.55 -27.66
CA ASP A 528 6.47 -2.82 -26.71
C ASP A 528 6.15 -3.71 -25.49
N PHE A 529 5.54 -3.14 -24.45
CA PHE A 529 5.25 -3.86 -23.21
C PHE A 529 3.82 -3.59 -22.76
N MET A 530 3.15 -4.65 -22.30
CA MET A 530 1.83 -4.56 -21.67
C MET A 530 1.88 -5.11 -20.24
N ASP A 531 1.14 -4.48 -19.33
CA ASP A 531 1.00 -4.93 -17.94
C ASP A 531 -0.47 -5.06 -17.57
N VAL A 532 -0.82 -6.19 -16.95
CA VAL A 532 -2.20 -6.60 -16.63
C VAL A 532 -2.26 -7.16 -15.21
N SER A 533 -3.23 -6.73 -14.40
CA SER A 533 -3.52 -7.35 -13.10
C SER A 533 -4.75 -8.23 -13.18
N SER A 534 -4.64 -9.44 -12.62
CA SER A 534 -5.79 -10.26 -12.24
C SER A 534 -6.15 -10.00 -10.77
N TYR A 535 -7.44 -9.82 -10.46
CA TYR A 535 -7.89 -9.78 -9.06
C TYR A 535 -7.65 -11.14 -8.38
N GLY A 536 -6.98 -11.13 -7.21
CA GLY A 536 -6.98 -12.25 -6.26
C GLY A 536 -5.64 -12.50 -5.56
N ASN A 537 -5.49 -12.02 -4.32
CA ASN A 537 -4.40 -12.39 -3.41
C ASN A 537 -4.72 -13.72 -2.68
N GLY A 538 -5.33 -14.67 -3.38
CA GLY A 538 -5.79 -15.95 -2.84
C GLY A 538 -6.02 -16.92 -3.99
N THR A 539 -5.83 -18.21 -3.73
CA THR A 539 -5.67 -19.35 -4.64
C THR A 539 -6.81 -19.65 -5.63
N VAL A 540 -7.73 -18.71 -5.91
CA VAL A 540 -8.71 -18.80 -7.00
C VAL A 540 -8.97 -17.40 -7.59
N SER A 541 -8.58 -17.17 -8.86
CA SER A 541 -8.75 -15.88 -9.54
C SER A 541 -10.19 -15.64 -10.00
N THR A 542 -10.71 -14.42 -9.81
CA THR A 542 -12.10 -14.01 -10.07
C THR A 542 -12.39 -13.60 -11.52
N GLY A 543 -11.48 -13.89 -12.47
CA GLY A 543 -11.74 -13.79 -13.92
C GLY A 543 -11.73 -12.40 -14.56
N GLU A 544 -11.75 -11.30 -13.80
CA GLU A 544 -11.60 -9.95 -14.35
C GLU A 544 -10.12 -9.52 -14.44
N VAL A 545 -9.65 -9.27 -15.67
CA VAL A 545 -8.29 -8.77 -15.98
C VAL A 545 -8.35 -7.26 -16.22
N LYS A 546 -7.53 -6.49 -15.51
CA LYS A 546 -7.39 -5.04 -15.67
C LYS A 546 -6.06 -4.69 -16.33
N ILE A 547 -6.09 -3.90 -17.39
CA ILE A 547 -4.87 -3.34 -18.00
C ILE A 547 -4.31 -2.25 -17.08
N ILE A 548 -3.09 -2.46 -16.57
CA ILE A 548 -2.35 -1.49 -15.76
C ILE A 548 -1.56 -0.54 -16.67
N LYS A 549 -0.92 -1.12 -17.69
CA LYS A 549 -0.18 -0.40 -18.73
C LYS A 549 -0.57 -0.98 -20.09
N ASP A 550 -1.08 -0.12 -20.96
CA ASP A 550 -1.42 -0.47 -22.34
C ASP A 550 -0.24 -0.19 -23.29
N LEU A 551 -0.36 -0.66 -24.54
CA LEU A 551 0.61 -0.45 -25.61
C LEU A 551 0.68 1.02 -26.03
N ASN A 552 1.87 1.45 -26.43
CA ASN A 552 2.10 2.75 -27.06
C ASN A 552 1.95 2.66 -28.59
N THR A 553 2.16 1.47 -29.18
CA THR A 553 2.06 1.22 -30.62
C THR A 553 0.73 0.56 -31.01
N SER A 554 0.20 0.93 -32.18
CA SER A 554 -0.99 0.27 -32.74
C SER A 554 -0.67 -1.14 -33.25
N VAL A 555 -1.60 -2.07 -33.02
CA VAL A 555 -1.48 -3.48 -33.45
C VAL A 555 -2.25 -3.78 -34.73
N GLU A 556 -3.06 -2.84 -35.23
CA GLU A 556 -3.91 -3.06 -36.42
C GLU A 556 -3.08 -3.43 -37.65
N GLY A 557 -3.39 -4.58 -38.26
CA GLY A 557 -2.70 -5.10 -39.46
C GLY A 557 -1.28 -5.63 -39.22
N ARG A 558 -0.80 -5.65 -37.98
CA ARG A 558 0.55 -6.14 -37.63
C ARG A 558 0.54 -7.62 -37.26
N ASP A 559 1.66 -8.27 -37.52
CA ASP A 559 1.96 -9.57 -36.94
C ASP A 559 2.47 -9.36 -35.51
N VAL A 560 1.84 -10.01 -34.53
CA VAL A 560 2.11 -9.78 -33.11
C VAL A 560 2.65 -11.04 -32.47
N LEU A 561 3.75 -10.92 -31.72
CA LEU A 561 4.28 -11.97 -30.87
C LEU A 561 4.12 -11.55 -29.41
N ILE A 562 3.43 -12.36 -28.63
CA ILE A 562 3.34 -12.21 -27.18
C ILE A 562 4.46 -13.04 -26.56
N ILE A 563 5.30 -12.42 -25.74
CA ILE A 563 6.37 -13.09 -25.00
C ILE A 563 6.00 -13.13 -23.51
N GLU A 564 5.91 -14.32 -22.95
CA GLU A 564 5.61 -14.58 -21.53
C GLU A 564 6.72 -15.41 -20.88
N ASP A 565 6.96 -15.24 -19.59
CA ASP A 565 7.87 -16.09 -18.80
C ASP A 565 7.25 -17.44 -18.43
N ILE A 566 5.95 -17.51 -18.13
CA ILE A 566 5.29 -18.77 -17.75
C ILE A 566 3.80 -18.83 -18.09
N ILE A 567 3.36 -19.98 -18.62
CA ILE A 567 1.93 -20.33 -18.73
C ILE A 567 1.57 -21.29 -17.61
N ASP A 568 0.74 -20.80 -16.68
CA ASP A 568 0.17 -21.62 -15.60
C ASP A 568 -1.35 -21.77 -15.80
N SER A 569 -2.15 -20.80 -15.36
CA SER A 569 -3.62 -20.86 -15.53
C SER A 569 -4.13 -20.56 -16.95
N GLY A 570 -3.34 -19.89 -17.80
CA GLY A 570 -3.68 -19.52 -19.18
C GLY A 570 -4.71 -18.37 -19.35
N ARG A 571 -5.37 -17.92 -18.28
CA ARG A 571 -6.47 -16.93 -18.35
C ARG A 571 -6.04 -15.56 -18.87
N THR A 572 -4.95 -15.02 -18.32
CA THR A 572 -4.42 -13.71 -18.71
C THR A 572 -4.05 -13.67 -20.19
N LEU A 573 -3.37 -14.72 -20.66
CA LEU A 573 -2.96 -14.84 -22.05
C LEU A 573 -4.15 -14.99 -23.00
N SER A 574 -5.18 -15.77 -22.63
CA SER A 574 -6.40 -15.87 -23.43
C SER A 574 -7.05 -14.49 -23.61
N TYR A 575 -7.17 -13.71 -22.54
CA TYR A 575 -7.70 -12.35 -22.62
C TYR A 575 -6.84 -11.45 -23.53
N LEU A 576 -5.51 -11.52 -23.42
CA LEU A 576 -4.60 -10.72 -24.24
C LEU A 576 -4.69 -11.09 -25.73
N VAL A 577 -4.74 -12.38 -26.05
CA VAL A 577 -4.92 -12.85 -27.43
C VAL A 577 -6.23 -12.34 -28.01
N ASP A 578 -7.33 -12.43 -27.26
CA ASP A 578 -8.65 -11.95 -27.70
C ASP A 578 -8.68 -10.42 -27.86
N LEU A 579 -8.05 -9.69 -26.94
CA LEU A 579 -7.91 -8.24 -27.00
C LEU A 579 -7.14 -7.79 -28.26
N LEU A 580 -6.02 -8.44 -28.57
CA LEU A 580 -5.19 -8.10 -29.73
C LEU A 580 -5.86 -8.47 -31.05
N LYS A 581 -6.59 -9.59 -31.09
CA LYS A 581 -7.46 -9.97 -32.22
C LYS A 581 -8.58 -8.94 -32.41
N TYR A 582 -9.23 -8.52 -31.32
CA TYR A 582 -10.26 -7.47 -31.36
C TYR A 582 -9.71 -6.14 -31.89
N ARG A 583 -8.45 -5.80 -31.55
CA ARG A 583 -7.71 -4.65 -32.10
C ARG A 583 -7.18 -4.88 -33.53
N LYS A 584 -7.65 -5.93 -34.21
CA LYS A 584 -7.37 -6.29 -35.61
C LYS A 584 -5.89 -6.53 -35.91
N ALA A 585 -5.16 -7.15 -34.99
CA ALA A 585 -3.87 -7.74 -35.33
C ALA A 585 -4.02 -8.73 -36.50
N LYS A 586 -3.06 -8.73 -37.44
CA LYS A 586 -3.05 -9.63 -38.60
C LYS A 586 -2.80 -11.08 -38.18
N SER A 587 -1.91 -11.28 -37.22
CA SER A 587 -1.67 -12.55 -36.55
C SER A 587 -1.25 -12.30 -35.11
N VAL A 588 -1.56 -13.24 -34.22
CA VAL A 588 -1.11 -13.22 -32.82
C VAL A 588 -0.53 -14.60 -32.53
N LYS A 589 0.77 -14.67 -32.24
CA LYS A 589 1.46 -15.88 -31.80
C LYS A 589 1.98 -15.72 -30.39
N LEU A 590 2.00 -16.81 -29.63
CA LEU A 590 2.42 -16.86 -28.24
C LEU A 590 3.74 -17.62 -28.11
N VAL A 591 4.73 -16.99 -27.48
CA VAL A 591 6.02 -17.58 -27.15
C VAL A 591 6.16 -17.56 -25.64
N THR A 592 6.38 -18.71 -25.03
CA THR A 592 6.60 -18.80 -23.58
C THR A 592 7.91 -19.50 -23.26
N LEU A 593 8.57 -19.06 -22.19
CA LEU A 593 9.74 -19.76 -21.68
C LEU A 593 9.34 -21.07 -20.99
N LEU A 594 8.31 -21.03 -20.12
CA LEU A 594 7.84 -22.19 -19.35
C LEU A 594 6.37 -22.51 -19.60
N ASP A 595 6.06 -23.77 -19.84
CA ASP A 595 4.68 -24.27 -19.91
C ASP A 595 4.39 -25.29 -18.82
N LYS A 596 3.32 -25.06 -18.04
CA LYS A 596 2.81 -25.97 -16.99
C LYS A 596 1.44 -26.55 -17.36
N PRO A 597 1.40 -27.66 -18.12
CA PRO A 597 0.14 -28.26 -18.57
C PRO A 597 -0.76 -28.73 -17.42
N GLU A 598 -0.19 -29.13 -16.28
CA GLU A 598 -0.94 -29.61 -15.12
C GLU A 598 -1.72 -28.51 -14.36
N GLY A 599 -1.35 -27.23 -14.51
CA GLY A 599 -1.98 -26.07 -13.85
C GLY A 599 -3.10 -25.39 -14.65
N ARG A 600 -3.43 -25.94 -15.82
CA ARG A 600 -4.21 -25.27 -16.86
C ARG A 600 -5.69 -25.16 -16.51
N ASN A 601 -6.23 -23.94 -16.64
CA ASN A 601 -7.65 -23.65 -16.39
C ASN A 601 -8.42 -23.26 -17.67
N VAL A 602 -7.73 -23.03 -18.79
CA VAL A 602 -8.28 -22.63 -20.09
C VAL A 602 -7.49 -23.33 -21.19
N GLU A 603 -8.15 -23.78 -22.26
CA GLU A 603 -7.50 -24.32 -23.45
C GLU A 603 -6.78 -23.20 -24.22
N ILE A 604 -5.53 -22.95 -23.86
CA ILE A 604 -4.59 -22.11 -24.61
C ILE A 604 -3.27 -22.84 -24.72
N ASP A 605 -2.74 -22.89 -25.93
CA ASP A 605 -1.43 -23.46 -26.25
C ASP A 605 -0.53 -22.35 -26.81
N ALA A 606 0.73 -22.36 -26.39
CA ALA A 606 1.74 -21.51 -27.00
C ALA A 606 2.17 -22.09 -28.35
N ASP A 607 2.37 -21.21 -29.33
CA ASP A 607 2.93 -21.58 -30.63
C ASP A 607 4.40 -22.03 -30.49
N TYR A 608 5.12 -21.41 -29.54
CA TYR A 608 6.52 -21.71 -29.25
C TYR A 608 6.74 -21.85 -27.75
N VAL A 609 7.27 -23.00 -27.33
CA VAL A 609 7.52 -23.34 -25.93
C VAL A 609 9.01 -23.57 -25.71
N GLY A 610 9.58 -22.88 -24.73
CA GLY A 610 10.95 -23.13 -24.27
C GLY A 610 11.04 -24.49 -23.57
N PHE A 611 10.37 -24.63 -22.44
CA PHE A 611 10.41 -25.83 -21.60
C PHE A 611 9.04 -26.19 -21.07
N VAL A 612 8.70 -27.48 -21.10
CA VAL A 612 7.54 -28.02 -20.37
C VAL A 612 8.03 -28.45 -18.98
N VAL A 613 7.44 -27.89 -17.93
CA VAL A 613 7.88 -28.10 -16.54
C VAL A 613 6.75 -28.63 -15.66
N PRO A 614 7.08 -29.41 -14.61
CA PRO A 614 6.08 -29.89 -13.66
C PRO A 614 5.45 -28.75 -12.86
N ASN A 615 4.34 -29.02 -12.17
CA ASN A 615 3.67 -28.05 -11.31
C ASN A 615 4.44 -27.80 -9.98
N GLU A 616 5.63 -27.20 -10.07
CA GLU A 616 6.47 -26.79 -8.94
C GLU A 616 6.53 -25.26 -8.83
N PHE A 617 6.71 -24.71 -7.63
CA PHE A 617 6.86 -23.26 -7.43
C PHE A 617 8.26 -22.81 -7.88
N VAL A 618 8.36 -22.14 -9.03
CA VAL A 618 9.63 -21.80 -9.69
C VAL A 618 9.92 -20.30 -9.64
N VAL A 619 11.21 -19.96 -9.50
CA VAL A 619 11.73 -18.59 -9.50
C VAL A 619 13.05 -18.51 -10.27
N GLY A 620 13.46 -17.30 -10.66
CA GLY A 620 14.71 -17.08 -11.39
C GLY A 620 14.49 -16.84 -12.88
N TYR A 621 15.51 -16.26 -13.53
CA TYR A 621 15.50 -15.86 -14.93
C TYR A 621 14.24 -15.06 -15.33
N GLY A 622 13.92 -14.04 -14.52
CA GLY A 622 12.73 -13.21 -14.68
C GLY A 622 11.56 -13.57 -13.76
N LEU A 623 11.41 -14.84 -13.37
CA LEU A 623 10.34 -15.30 -12.45
C LEU A 623 10.62 -14.87 -11.00
N ASP A 624 9.57 -14.57 -10.24
CA ASP A 624 9.69 -14.02 -8.89
C ASP A 624 8.80 -14.68 -7.83
N PHE A 625 9.16 -14.39 -6.58
CA PHE A 625 8.25 -14.47 -5.43
C PHE A 625 8.35 -13.18 -4.64
N ALA A 626 7.25 -12.44 -4.51
CA ALA A 626 7.20 -11.13 -3.85
C ALA A 626 8.28 -10.15 -4.36
N GLU A 627 8.46 -10.09 -5.69
CA GLU A 627 9.46 -9.27 -6.40
C GLU A 627 10.93 -9.65 -6.11
N ARG A 628 11.20 -10.83 -5.52
CA ARG A 628 12.54 -11.37 -5.28
C ARG A 628 12.89 -12.45 -6.32
N TYR A 629 14.18 -12.80 -6.44
CA TYR A 629 14.71 -13.92 -7.24
C TYR A 629 14.80 -13.74 -8.76
N ARG A 630 14.21 -12.71 -9.37
CA ARG A 630 14.27 -12.47 -10.83
C ARG A 630 15.68 -12.49 -11.43
N ASN A 631 16.67 -12.07 -10.66
CA ASN A 631 18.07 -11.93 -11.08
C ASN A 631 18.90 -13.22 -10.97
N LEU A 632 18.31 -14.36 -10.57
CA LEU A 632 19.01 -15.64 -10.68
C LEU A 632 19.19 -15.98 -12.18
N PRO A 633 20.39 -16.43 -12.60
CA PRO A 633 20.66 -16.70 -14.01
C PRO A 633 20.03 -18.01 -14.53
N TYR A 634 19.44 -18.80 -13.63
CA TYR A 634 18.82 -20.10 -13.89
C TYR A 634 17.40 -20.12 -13.32
N ILE A 635 16.63 -21.16 -13.65
CA ILE A 635 15.30 -21.40 -13.06
C ILE A 635 15.43 -22.45 -11.97
N GLY A 636 14.98 -22.11 -10.77
CA GLY A 636 15.05 -22.97 -9.58
C GLY A 636 13.69 -23.17 -8.92
N VAL A 637 13.52 -24.31 -8.26
CA VAL A 637 12.36 -24.58 -7.40
C VAL A 637 12.59 -23.93 -6.05
N LEU A 638 11.68 -23.06 -5.62
CA LEU A 638 11.76 -22.41 -4.32
C LEU A 638 11.45 -23.42 -3.20
N LYS A 639 12.13 -23.34 -2.06
CA LYS A 639 11.81 -24.21 -0.93
C LYS A 639 10.41 -23.90 -0.36
N PRO A 640 9.58 -24.91 -0.05
CA PRO A 640 8.25 -24.72 0.53
C PRO A 640 8.23 -23.84 1.77
N GLU A 641 9.23 -23.95 2.65
CA GLU A 641 9.38 -23.14 3.86
C GLU A 641 9.48 -21.61 3.63
N ILE A 642 9.62 -21.18 2.37
CA ILE A 642 9.71 -19.77 1.98
C ILE A 642 8.35 -19.20 1.57
N TYR A 643 7.41 -20.04 1.09
CA TYR A 643 6.13 -19.59 0.53
C TYR A 643 4.89 -20.31 1.10
N ALA A 644 5.08 -21.32 1.93
CA ALA A 644 3.99 -22.00 2.64
C ALA A 644 3.76 -21.34 4.01
N ASP A 645 3.02 -20.23 4.02
CA ASP A 645 2.35 -19.64 5.19
C ASP A 645 0.89 -19.29 4.84
#